data_AF-A0A7S0K6A1-F1
#
_entry.id   AF-A0A7S0K6A1-F1
#
_cell.length_a   1.000
_cell.length_b   1.000
_cell.length_c   1.000
_cell.angle_alpha   90.00
_cell.angle_beta   90.00
_cell.angle_gamma   90.00
#
_symmetry.space_group_name_H-M   'P 1'
#
loop_
_entity.id
_entity.type
_entity.pdbx_description
1 polymer ?
#
loop_
_entity_poly.entity_id
_entity_poly.type
_entity_poly.pdbx_seq_one_letter_code
_entity_poly.pdbx_strand_id
1 'polypeptide(L)'
;VVQWRLRWCAVPVPRHFVFAWLAWGASGMSSSRGGQRVRTWRSLAFSAVALAVWHIVMQGASAQSSVEVRTCTQTEAFDTAWLACQLCEDSDPNKEPDPATGAASGGLAAASSCRCKVGYQELSPACTSTDPDVCAATTCSDCVGSGLAASLDRSACMSCPADGPLDVSARECVCATAGMVLRDDGPVGSGGVRAKRCATCPAGQRAFFPAGAGAFAASAYDCRACPDPTMELSASGECSCPSGSTRVAGVEGVGADYCVPTDGLAALTTLGVAPSDASSVVFRAVELPAAASAAAATNDAPASITLSTGVVVSNPLAGLAAVSGVTSLPVRYHYPRAATGCLSWRGQASSPRCHALANLCVLALLDPAAAPCILFRLMAASREGARAGWQGWTRSLPLLQYADPAAALGSTALAQEMSFDDTVRAASEDTIRVVLARFALNGTFLGLVPMKRQLAYCGSAAPAAVALSGSTSSRTGVSDFDDPEWTRFGYGITMAVGCNLAGLLRDGSDVNSTVFYEPYFVDVASSLALSKATTDGSGLSGTSAPLSADPPLALYPMPVRIVNYRAADGGTPNADAYSPGAETGDDVLSRRFFLYDRVSGLSTASAAGTPQILRYARRLVLSMRAQDTSRAKLLVPVLTVEYRERRADDVVADTDGLGRDEVEFRVLYEAEQSQYWTAAVVMFAIGQTLAVGFAVLRMFNWNRRSVRTTEEGGLSLIVLGRFLVYLAHGYAHAAFWVAVVLCAYWFAFF
;
A
#
# COMPACT_ATOMS: atom_id res chain seq x y z
N VAL A 1 16.90 -33.96 5.95
CA VAL A 1 18.25 -33.89 5.34
C VAL A 1 18.39 -32.53 4.68
N VAL A 2 19.30 -31.66 5.17
CA VAL A 2 19.43 -30.27 4.69
C VAL A 2 20.92 -29.94 4.53
N GLN A 3 21.32 -29.39 3.37
CA GLN A 3 22.70 -28.98 3.12
C GLN A 3 22.95 -27.55 3.60
N TRP A 4 23.60 -27.41 4.76
CA TRP A 4 24.22 -26.13 5.13
C TRP A 4 25.51 -25.91 4.34
N ARG A 5 25.49 -24.99 3.37
CA ARG A 5 26.71 -24.51 2.71
C ARG A 5 27.44 -23.52 3.62
N LEU A 6 28.38 -24.03 4.41
CA LEU A 6 29.32 -23.23 5.19
C LEU A 6 30.14 -22.29 4.29
N ARG A 7 29.70 -21.04 4.14
CA ARG A 7 30.58 -19.92 3.80
C ARG A 7 31.23 -19.42 5.08
N TRP A 8 32.56 -19.31 5.07
CA TRP A 8 33.31 -18.82 6.22
C TRP A 8 33.02 -17.34 6.47
N CYS A 9 32.80 -16.98 7.74
CA CYS A 9 32.54 -15.59 8.14
C CYS A 9 33.78 -14.72 7.99
N ALA A 10 33.89 -14.00 6.88
CA ALA A 10 34.82 -12.87 6.75
C ALA A 10 34.26 -11.66 7.53
N VAL A 11 34.65 -11.54 8.80
CA VAL A 11 34.21 -10.43 9.68
C VAL A 11 34.87 -9.12 9.23
N PRO A 12 34.11 -8.05 8.91
CA PRO A 12 34.67 -6.75 8.59
C PRO A 12 35.16 -6.06 9.88
N VAL A 13 36.48 -5.91 10.01
CA VAL A 13 37.09 -5.15 11.12
C VAL A 13 36.94 -3.64 10.86
N PRO A 14 36.48 -2.83 11.83
CA PRO A 14 36.36 -1.38 11.66
C PRO A 14 37.73 -0.71 11.45
N ARG A 15 37.77 0.31 10.58
CA ARG A 15 38.98 0.86 9.94
C ARG A 15 40.02 1.55 10.85
N HIS A 16 39.84 1.58 12.17
CA HIS A 16 40.69 2.36 13.08
C HIS A 16 41.96 1.64 13.61
N PHE A 17 42.22 0.40 13.18
CA PHE A 17 43.39 -0.38 13.62
C PHE A 17 44.28 -0.88 12.46
N VAL A 18 44.88 0.05 11.70
CA VAL A 18 45.98 -0.24 10.76
C VAL A 18 47.05 0.86 10.81
N PHE A 19 48.02 0.75 11.72
CA PHE A 19 49.33 1.42 11.61
C PHE A 19 50.42 0.68 12.39
N ALA A 20 51.66 0.74 11.90
CA ALA A 20 52.91 0.15 12.45
C ALA A 20 52.86 -1.38 12.69
N TRP A 21 53.44 -2.21 11.82
CA TRP A 21 54.90 -2.38 11.70
C TRP A 21 55.30 -3.07 10.38
N LEU A 22 56.30 -2.53 9.67
CA LEU A 22 56.98 -3.18 8.54
C LEU A 22 58.44 -2.70 8.44
N ALA A 23 59.39 -3.51 8.90
CA ALA A 23 60.83 -3.32 8.67
C ALA A 23 61.61 -4.63 8.94
N TRP A 24 62.68 -4.85 8.16
CA TRP A 24 63.63 -5.98 8.21
C TRP A 24 63.05 -7.38 7.90
N GLY A 25 63.73 -8.25 7.14
CA GLY A 25 65.03 -8.12 6.45
C GLY A 25 65.16 -9.15 5.31
N ALA A 26 66.24 -9.08 4.51
CA ALA A 26 66.37 -9.80 3.24
C ALA A 26 67.70 -10.56 3.07
N SER A 27 67.76 -11.41 2.03
CA SER A 27 68.90 -12.24 1.54
C SER A 27 69.06 -13.62 2.20
N GLY A 28 69.30 -14.73 1.48
CA GLY A 28 69.25 -14.97 0.02
C GLY A 28 69.94 -16.27 -0.45
N MET A 29 69.64 -16.74 -1.69
CA MET A 29 70.40 -17.72 -2.52
C MET A 29 70.52 -19.20 -2.02
N SER A 30 70.76 -20.27 -2.81
CA SER A 30 70.48 -20.69 -4.22
C SER A 30 71.02 -22.17 -4.41
N SER A 31 70.81 -23.02 -5.44
CA SER A 31 70.00 -23.02 -6.69
C SER A 31 69.92 -24.46 -7.32
N SER A 32 68.85 -24.78 -8.07
CA SER A 32 68.78 -25.82 -9.17
C SER A 32 68.85 -27.33 -8.78
N ARG A 33 68.44 -28.36 -9.57
CA ARG A 33 67.80 -28.60 -10.91
C ARG A 33 66.71 -29.69 -10.70
N GLY A 34 65.69 -30.04 -11.52
CA GLY A 34 65.29 -29.87 -12.95
C GLY A 34 64.49 -31.15 -13.35
N GLY A 35 63.67 -31.31 -14.41
CA GLY A 35 63.12 -30.43 -15.46
C GLY A 35 62.41 -31.26 -16.58
N GLN A 36 61.65 -30.62 -17.51
CA GLN A 36 61.10 -31.15 -18.80
C GLN A 36 60.13 -32.40 -18.76
N ARG A 37 59.08 -32.61 -19.58
CA ARG A 37 58.40 -32.07 -20.82
C ARG A 37 56.86 -32.29 -20.65
N VAL A 38 55.87 -31.56 -21.20
CA VAL A 38 55.51 -30.99 -22.54
C VAL A 38 54.65 -31.93 -23.45
N ARG A 39 53.47 -31.40 -23.89
CA ARG A 39 52.39 -31.94 -24.80
C ARG A 39 51.49 -33.05 -24.22
N THR A 40 50.14 -33.10 -24.33
CA THR A 40 49.02 -32.48 -25.15
C THR A 40 48.62 -33.15 -26.47
N TRP A 41 47.32 -33.04 -26.84
CA TRP A 41 46.57 -33.64 -28.00
C TRP A 41 46.24 -35.14 -27.82
N ARG A 42 45.07 -35.72 -28.18
CA ARG A 42 43.71 -35.32 -28.68
C ARG A 42 42.67 -36.25 -27.99
N SER A 43 41.41 -35.94 -27.68
CA SER A 43 40.27 -35.36 -28.44
C SER A 43 39.57 -36.31 -29.43
N LEU A 44 38.24 -36.48 -29.24
CA LEU A 44 37.24 -37.01 -30.20
C LEU A 44 37.30 -38.51 -30.56
N ALA A 45 36.23 -39.19 -31.00
CA ALA A 45 34.78 -39.01 -30.76
C ALA A 45 34.01 -40.25 -31.30
N PHE A 46 32.99 -40.72 -30.58
CA PHE A 46 31.90 -41.60 -31.07
C PHE A 46 30.69 -41.38 -30.15
N SER A 47 29.45 -41.22 -30.63
CA SER A 47 29.04 -40.90 -32.00
C SER A 47 27.67 -40.21 -32.01
N ALA A 48 27.38 -39.49 -33.09
CA ALA A 48 26.01 -39.15 -33.47
C ALA A 48 25.56 -40.06 -34.62
N VAL A 49 24.28 -40.44 -34.66
CA VAL A 49 23.49 -40.82 -35.87
C VAL A 49 22.04 -41.07 -35.42
N ALA A 50 21.08 -40.84 -36.33
CA ALA A 50 19.61 -40.94 -36.14
C ALA A 50 19.02 -39.95 -35.11
N LEU A 51 18.41 -38.82 -35.47
CA LEU A 51 18.19 -38.23 -36.81
C LEU A 51 17.35 -39.08 -37.79
N ALA A 52 16.13 -39.47 -37.38
CA ALA A 52 15.17 -40.17 -38.24
C ALA A 52 13.68 -39.84 -37.96
N VAL A 53 13.37 -38.68 -37.37
CA VAL A 53 12.00 -38.13 -37.31
C VAL A 53 12.05 -36.71 -37.87
N TRP A 54 11.96 -36.61 -39.20
CA TRP A 54 12.05 -35.35 -39.94
C TRP A 54 10.85 -35.23 -40.90
N HIS A 55 10.07 -34.15 -40.72
CA HIS A 55 9.10 -33.60 -41.69
C HIS A 55 7.94 -34.51 -42.19
N ILE A 56 7.05 -34.89 -41.26
CA ILE A 56 5.58 -34.90 -41.46
C ILE A 56 5.01 -34.42 -40.12
N VAL A 57 4.29 -33.30 -39.94
CA VAL A 57 3.52 -32.43 -40.85
C VAL A 57 4.06 -30.98 -40.83
N MET A 58 4.23 -30.38 -42.00
CA MET A 58 4.19 -28.91 -42.20
C MET A 58 2.74 -28.52 -42.58
N GLN A 59 2.34 -27.27 -42.32
CA GLN A 59 1.01 -26.73 -42.67
C GLN A 59 -0.16 -27.30 -41.85
N GLY A 60 -0.08 -27.09 -40.52
CA GLY A 60 -1.21 -27.16 -39.60
C GLY A 60 -1.52 -25.78 -39.00
N ALA A 61 -1.67 -24.75 -39.84
CA ALA A 61 -2.09 -23.43 -39.37
C ALA A 61 -3.58 -23.47 -39.01
N SER A 62 -3.89 -23.93 -37.80
CA SER A 62 -5.12 -23.48 -37.13
C SER A 62 -5.00 -21.97 -37.02
N ALA A 63 -5.68 -21.25 -37.91
CA ALA A 63 -5.75 -19.81 -37.82
C ALA A 63 -6.21 -19.47 -36.40
N GLN A 64 -5.45 -18.62 -35.70
CA GLN A 64 -6.06 -17.86 -34.62
C GLN A 64 -7.11 -17.01 -35.30
N SER A 65 -8.37 -17.44 -35.24
CA SER A 65 -9.48 -16.50 -35.14
C SER A 65 -9.31 -15.79 -33.82
N SER A 66 -8.38 -14.83 -33.79
CA SER A 66 -8.49 -13.67 -32.91
C SER A 66 -9.83 -13.05 -33.27
N VAL A 67 -10.88 -13.44 -32.53
CA VAL A 67 -12.21 -12.85 -32.68
C VAL A 67 -12.00 -11.37 -32.41
N GLU A 68 -12.14 -10.56 -33.45
CA GLU A 68 -12.02 -9.12 -33.34
C GLU A 68 -13.29 -8.64 -32.62
N VAL A 69 -13.24 -8.65 -31.28
CA VAL A 69 -14.34 -8.24 -30.40
C VAL A 69 -14.56 -6.74 -30.57
N ARG A 70 -15.29 -6.41 -31.62
CA ARG A 70 -15.76 -5.07 -31.95
C ARG A 70 -16.69 -4.61 -30.83
N THR A 71 -16.58 -3.34 -30.44
CA THR A 71 -17.58 -2.69 -29.60
C THR A 71 -18.93 -2.68 -30.31
N CYS A 72 -19.94 -3.30 -29.71
CA CYS A 72 -21.30 -3.23 -30.21
C CYS A 72 -21.80 -1.77 -30.24
N THR A 73 -22.54 -1.43 -31.28
CA THR A 73 -23.18 -0.12 -31.44
C THR A 73 -24.42 -0.02 -30.54
N GLN A 74 -25.01 1.18 -30.44
CA GLN A 74 -26.15 1.44 -29.55
C GLN A 74 -27.46 0.69 -29.93
N THR A 75 -27.45 -0.07 -31.03
CA THR A 75 -28.56 -0.91 -31.51
C THR A 75 -28.26 -2.41 -31.42
N GLU A 76 -27.07 -2.79 -30.94
CA GLU A 76 -26.57 -4.17 -30.87
C GLU A 76 -26.34 -4.59 -29.41
N ALA A 77 -26.63 -5.85 -29.08
CA ALA A 77 -26.23 -6.49 -27.83
C ALA A 77 -25.09 -7.49 -28.10
N PHE A 78 -24.22 -7.71 -27.11
CA PHE A 78 -23.16 -8.71 -27.20
C PHE A 78 -23.67 -10.08 -26.73
N ASP A 79 -23.89 -10.99 -27.67
CA ASP A 79 -24.25 -12.37 -27.37
C ASP A 79 -23.03 -13.13 -26.85
N THR A 80 -23.12 -13.65 -25.63
CA THR A 80 -22.01 -14.35 -24.95
C THR A 80 -21.87 -15.83 -25.33
N ALA A 81 -22.89 -16.42 -25.97
CA ALA A 81 -22.82 -17.78 -26.52
C ALA A 81 -22.20 -17.80 -27.92
N TRP A 82 -22.45 -16.76 -28.74
CA TRP A 82 -21.92 -16.62 -30.10
C TRP A 82 -20.68 -15.70 -30.20
N LEU A 83 -20.33 -14.98 -29.11
CA LEU A 83 -19.21 -14.04 -29.00
C LEU A 83 -19.24 -12.92 -30.06
N ALA A 84 -20.45 -12.46 -30.40
CA ALA A 84 -20.69 -11.51 -31.48
C ALA A 84 -21.71 -10.43 -31.07
N CYS A 85 -21.61 -9.25 -31.69
CA CYS A 85 -22.65 -8.24 -31.60
C CYS A 85 -23.81 -8.61 -32.54
N GLN A 86 -25.02 -8.66 -32.01
CA GLN A 86 -26.24 -8.91 -32.78
C GLN A 86 -27.20 -7.71 -32.67
N LEU A 87 -27.79 -7.28 -33.79
CA LEU A 87 -28.83 -6.26 -33.80
C LEU A 87 -30.08 -6.80 -33.10
N CYS A 88 -30.57 -6.07 -32.09
CA CYS A 88 -31.76 -6.51 -31.36
C CYS A 88 -33.01 -6.59 -32.26
N GLU A 89 -33.08 -5.69 -33.25
CA GLU A 89 -34.19 -5.58 -34.21
C GLU A 89 -34.29 -6.78 -35.17
N ASP A 90 -33.22 -7.56 -35.37
CA ASP A 90 -33.22 -8.75 -36.25
C ASP A 90 -34.11 -9.88 -35.69
N SER A 91 -34.33 -9.91 -34.36
CA SER A 91 -35.20 -10.91 -33.72
C SER A 91 -36.64 -10.44 -33.54
N ASP A 92 -36.85 -9.13 -33.37
CA ASP A 92 -38.15 -8.45 -33.36
C ASP A 92 -37.89 -6.94 -33.53
N PRO A 93 -38.51 -6.23 -34.50
CA PRO A 93 -38.26 -4.80 -34.73
C PRO A 93 -38.65 -3.91 -33.53
N ASN A 94 -39.35 -4.47 -32.53
CA ASN A 94 -39.73 -3.80 -31.29
C ASN A 94 -38.76 -4.09 -30.13
N LYS A 95 -37.54 -4.57 -30.37
CA LYS A 95 -36.49 -4.74 -29.34
C LYS A 95 -35.38 -3.68 -29.38
N GLU A 96 -34.83 -3.40 -28.20
CA GLU A 96 -33.69 -2.53 -27.93
C GLU A 96 -32.64 -3.28 -27.08
N PRO A 97 -31.35 -2.91 -27.11
CA PRO A 97 -30.36 -3.47 -26.18
C PRO A 97 -30.70 -3.08 -24.73
N ASP A 98 -30.52 -3.97 -23.76
CA ASP A 98 -30.86 -3.70 -22.37
C ASP A 98 -29.71 -3.03 -21.58
N PRO A 99 -29.78 -1.73 -21.24
CA PRO A 99 -28.79 -1.07 -20.39
C PRO A 99 -28.65 -1.69 -18.99
N ALA A 100 -29.62 -2.47 -18.51
CA ALA A 100 -29.53 -3.13 -17.21
C ALA A 100 -28.55 -4.34 -17.18
N THR A 101 -28.20 -4.91 -18.34
CA THR A 101 -27.29 -6.07 -18.45
C THR A 101 -25.89 -5.70 -18.94
N GLY A 102 -25.58 -4.40 -19.04
CA GLY A 102 -24.24 -3.91 -19.34
C GLY A 102 -23.31 -3.93 -18.11
N ALA A 103 -22.09 -4.43 -18.27
CA ALA A 103 -21.09 -4.39 -17.20
C ALA A 103 -20.59 -2.94 -16.99
N ALA A 104 -20.89 -2.35 -15.83
CA ALA A 104 -20.58 -0.94 -15.51
C ALA A 104 -19.08 -0.64 -15.26
N SER A 105 -18.17 -1.51 -15.71
CA SER A 105 -16.73 -1.47 -15.41
C SER A 105 -15.87 -1.58 -16.67
N GLY A 106 -15.07 -0.56 -16.97
CA GLY A 106 -13.95 -0.68 -17.93
C GLY A 106 -14.20 -0.20 -19.37
N GLY A 107 -15.15 0.71 -19.62
CA GLY A 107 -15.20 1.46 -20.88
C GLY A 107 -15.78 0.72 -22.11
N LEU A 108 -16.18 -0.54 -21.97
CA LEU A 108 -16.84 -1.35 -23.01
C LEU A 108 -18.32 -1.55 -22.68
N ALA A 109 -19.08 -0.45 -22.62
CA ALA A 109 -20.49 -0.43 -22.20
C ALA A 109 -21.46 -0.91 -23.30
N ALA A 110 -21.38 -2.20 -23.65
CA ALA A 110 -22.40 -2.89 -24.44
C ALA A 110 -23.39 -3.62 -23.50
N ALA A 111 -24.66 -3.70 -23.91
CA ALA A 111 -25.64 -4.58 -23.26
C ALA A 111 -25.30 -6.05 -23.58
N SER A 112 -25.57 -6.98 -22.66
CA SER A 112 -25.40 -8.43 -22.89
C SER A 112 -26.71 -9.16 -23.23
N SER A 113 -27.80 -8.40 -23.38
CA SER A 113 -29.11 -8.89 -23.81
C SER A 113 -29.90 -7.82 -24.57
N CYS A 114 -30.95 -8.26 -25.27
CA CYS A 114 -31.98 -7.40 -25.85
C CYS A 114 -33.27 -7.51 -25.02
N ARG A 115 -34.07 -6.44 -24.97
CA ARG A 115 -35.40 -6.39 -24.33
C ARG A 115 -36.42 -5.71 -25.25
N CYS A 116 -37.70 -5.78 -24.92
CA CYS A 116 -38.72 -5.03 -25.67
C CYS A 116 -38.66 -3.51 -25.39
N LYS A 117 -38.89 -2.71 -26.45
CA LYS A 117 -39.00 -1.24 -26.44
C LYS A 117 -40.19 -0.78 -25.57
N VAL A 118 -40.18 0.51 -25.23
CA VAL A 118 -41.25 1.15 -24.45
C VAL A 118 -42.64 0.89 -25.06
N GLY A 119 -43.58 0.44 -24.22
CA GLY A 119 -44.95 0.09 -24.62
C GLY A 119 -45.13 -1.29 -25.26
N TYR A 120 -44.13 -2.15 -25.20
CA TYR A 120 -44.24 -3.56 -25.58
C TYR A 120 -43.90 -4.47 -24.39
N GLN A 121 -44.69 -5.52 -24.18
CA GLN A 121 -44.37 -6.60 -23.23
C GLN A 121 -43.55 -7.70 -23.93
N GLU A 122 -42.66 -8.35 -23.19
CA GLU A 122 -41.96 -9.54 -23.67
C GLU A 122 -42.81 -10.79 -23.43
N LEU A 123 -43.18 -11.48 -24.52
CA LEU A 123 -43.84 -12.78 -24.45
C LEU A 123 -42.79 -13.88 -24.29
N SER A 124 -42.69 -14.43 -23.07
CA SER A 124 -41.95 -15.67 -22.81
C SER A 124 -42.46 -16.78 -23.75
N PRO A 125 -41.62 -17.32 -24.64
CA PRO A 125 -42.04 -18.36 -25.57
C PRO A 125 -42.28 -19.66 -24.80
N ALA A 126 -43.36 -20.37 -25.16
CA ALA A 126 -43.63 -21.70 -24.63
C ALA A 126 -42.62 -22.71 -25.23
N CYS A 127 -41.51 -22.93 -24.52
CA CYS A 127 -40.52 -23.94 -24.89
C CYS A 127 -41.22 -25.30 -25.01
N THR A 128 -41.05 -25.98 -26.15
CA THR A 128 -41.81 -27.19 -26.45
C THR A 128 -41.36 -28.34 -25.55
N SER A 129 -42.31 -29.07 -24.95
CA SER A 129 -42.02 -30.14 -23.98
C SER A 129 -41.21 -31.33 -24.53
N THR A 130 -40.95 -31.37 -25.83
CA THR A 130 -40.10 -32.34 -26.52
C THR A 130 -38.62 -31.96 -26.55
N ASP A 131 -38.27 -30.68 -26.38
CA ASP A 131 -36.88 -30.20 -26.37
C ASP A 131 -36.79 -28.91 -25.51
N PRO A 132 -36.23 -28.99 -24.29
CA PRO A 132 -36.11 -27.83 -23.40
C PRO A 132 -35.00 -26.85 -23.81
N ASP A 133 -34.05 -27.27 -24.64
CA ASP A 133 -32.93 -26.44 -25.08
C ASP A 133 -33.27 -25.61 -26.33
N VAL A 134 -34.43 -25.88 -26.97
CA VAL A 134 -34.95 -25.15 -28.13
C VAL A 134 -36.22 -24.37 -27.77
N CYS A 135 -36.06 -23.35 -26.94
CA CYS A 135 -37.05 -22.27 -26.84
C CYS A 135 -37.02 -21.41 -28.11
N ALA A 136 -38.18 -20.94 -28.58
CA ALA A 136 -38.22 -19.94 -29.66
C ALA A 136 -37.62 -18.60 -29.19
N ALA A 137 -37.37 -17.66 -30.10
CA ALA A 137 -37.02 -16.29 -29.69
C ALA A 137 -38.19 -15.62 -28.94
N THR A 138 -37.90 -14.82 -27.92
CA THR A 138 -38.91 -13.97 -27.28
C THR A 138 -39.46 -12.96 -28.29
N THR A 139 -40.77 -12.70 -28.24
CA THR A 139 -41.46 -11.76 -29.15
C THR A 139 -42.11 -10.64 -28.36
N CYS A 140 -42.20 -9.46 -28.95
CA CYS A 140 -42.70 -8.25 -28.30
C CYS A 140 -44.16 -7.96 -28.69
N SER A 141 -45.02 -7.84 -27.68
CA SER A 141 -46.47 -7.63 -27.84
C SER A 141 -46.87 -6.21 -27.46
N ASP A 142 -47.60 -5.52 -28.35
CA ASP A 142 -47.98 -4.11 -28.17
C ASP A 142 -49.03 -3.93 -27.07
N CYS A 143 -48.66 -3.21 -26.00
CA CYS A 143 -49.58 -2.85 -24.92
C CYS A 143 -50.45 -1.63 -25.26
N VAL A 144 -49.89 -0.66 -26.00
CA VAL A 144 -50.53 0.62 -26.34
C VAL A 144 -51.75 0.39 -27.23
N GLY A 145 -51.68 -0.57 -28.14
CA GLY A 145 -52.81 -1.02 -28.96
C GLY A 145 -53.99 -1.58 -28.16
N SER A 146 -53.77 -1.97 -26.90
CA SER A 146 -54.80 -2.42 -25.96
C SER A 146 -55.22 -1.34 -24.94
N GLY A 147 -54.69 -0.12 -25.03
CA GLY A 147 -54.90 0.94 -24.02
C GLY A 147 -54.11 0.72 -22.73
N LEU A 148 -53.03 -0.07 -22.77
CA LEU A 148 -52.18 -0.44 -21.64
C LEU A 148 -50.74 0.06 -21.84
N ALA A 149 -49.94 0.05 -20.79
CA ALA A 149 -48.49 0.32 -20.85
C ALA A 149 -47.69 -0.86 -20.31
N ALA A 150 -46.51 -1.12 -20.88
CA ALA A 150 -45.67 -2.23 -20.43
C ALA A 150 -45.07 -1.95 -19.04
N SER A 151 -44.96 -2.97 -18.19
CA SER A 151 -44.24 -2.92 -16.92
C SER A 151 -42.77 -2.50 -17.10
N LEU A 152 -42.11 -2.07 -16.03
CA LEU A 152 -40.72 -1.63 -16.03
C LEU A 152 -39.75 -2.78 -16.38
N ASP A 153 -40.07 -4.00 -15.94
CA ASP A 153 -39.40 -5.25 -16.32
C ASP A 153 -39.86 -5.80 -17.67
N ARG A 154 -40.79 -5.10 -18.35
CA ARG A 154 -41.48 -5.49 -19.59
C ARG A 154 -42.21 -6.85 -19.56
N SER A 155 -42.37 -7.50 -18.40
CA SER A 155 -43.02 -8.82 -18.28
C SER A 155 -44.55 -8.83 -18.45
N ALA A 156 -45.23 -7.69 -18.45
CA ALA A 156 -46.67 -7.61 -18.71
C ALA A 156 -47.15 -6.22 -19.16
N CYS A 157 -48.23 -6.18 -19.93
CA CYS A 157 -49.05 -4.99 -20.08
C CYS A 157 -49.86 -4.71 -18.80
N MET A 158 -49.86 -3.46 -18.34
CA MET A 158 -50.51 -2.96 -17.13
C MET A 158 -51.46 -1.81 -17.45
N SER A 159 -52.52 -1.63 -16.67
CA SER A 159 -53.39 -0.46 -16.80
C SER A 159 -52.73 0.81 -16.26
N CYS A 160 -52.94 1.93 -16.94
CA CYS A 160 -52.58 3.25 -16.43
C CYS A 160 -53.56 3.72 -15.35
N PRO A 161 -53.12 4.48 -14.33
CA PRO A 161 -53.99 5.01 -13.30
C PRO A 161 -54.79 6.23 -13.78
N ALA A 162 -55.87 6.55 -13.09
CA ALA A 162 -56.76 7.66 -13.46
C ALA A 162 -56.11 9.05 -13.33
N ASP A 163 -55.06 9.19 -12.52
CA ASP A 163 -54.24 10.39 -12.35
C ASP A 163 -52.97 10.40 -13.22
N GLY A 164 -52.81 9.41 -14.10
CA GLY A 164 -51.67 9.31 -15.02
C GLY A 164 -51.99 8.51 -16.29
N PRO A 165 -52.74 9.08 -17.25
CA PRO A 165 -53.22 8.37 -18.43
C PRO A 165 -52.08 7.88 -19.35
N LEU A 166 -52.42 6.97 -20.26
CA LEU A 166 -51.53 6.51 -21.32
C LEU A 166 -51.22 7.65 -22.31
N ASP A 167 -49.96 8.06 -22.41
CA ASP A 167 -49.50 8.89 -23.52
C ASP A 167 -49.10 7.96 -24.67
N VAL A 168 -49.92 7.92 -25.71
CA VAL A 168 -49.70 7.09 -26.91
C VAL A 168 -48.43 7.48 -27.68
N SER A 169 -47.92 8.70 -27.47
CA SER A 169 -46.68 9.22 -28.07
C SER A 169 -45.45 8.75 -27.28
N ALA A 170 -45.54 8.73 -25.94
CA ALA A 170 -44.51 8.18 -25.06
C ALA A 170 -44.55 6.64 -24.97
N ARG A 171 -45.66 6.02 -25.39
CA ARG A 171 -45.97 4.59 -25.28
C ARG A 171 -45.94 4.05 -23.83
N GLU A 172 -46.20 4.92 -22.87
CA GLU A 172 -46.07 4.69 -21.42
C GLU A 172 -47.11 5.56 -20.69
N CYS A 173 -47.45 5.23 -19.44
CA CYS A 173 -48.32 6.09 -18.64
C CYS A 173 -47.59 7.38 -18.24
N VAL A 174 -48.30 8.51 -18.10
CA VAL A 174 -47.69 9.79 -17.70
C VAL A 174 -48.45 10.42 -16.55
N CYS A 175 -47.82 10.51 -15.38
CA CYS A 175 -48.40 11.12 -14.18
C CYS A 175 -48.74 12.59 -14.41
N ALA A 176 -50.01 12.96 -14.20
CA ALA A 176 -50.50 14.32 -14.45
C ALA A 176 -49.94 15.37 -13.48
N THR A 177 -49.36 14.95 -12.35
CA THR A 177 -48.74 15.85 -11.36
C THR A 177 -47.21 15.82 -11.47
N ALA A 178 -46.62 16.97 -11.78
CA ALA A 178 -45.16 17.14 -11.84
C ALA A 178 -44.49 16.78 -10.49
N GLY A 179 -43.41 15.99 -10.56
CA GLY A 179 -42.71 15.49 -9.36
C GLY A 179 -43.20 14.15 -8.81
N MET A 180 -44.13 13.48 -9.50
CA MET A 180 -44.45 12.06 -9.29
C MET A 180 -43.70 11.17 -10.29
N VAL A 181 -43.37 9.95 -9.86
CA VAL A 181 -42.90 8.85 -10.73
C VAL A 181 -43.95 7.76 -10.83
N LEU A 182 -43.92 7.01 -11.92
CA LEU A 182 -44.57 5.72 -12.04
C LEU A 182 -43.97 4.72 -11.06
N ARG A 183 -44.82 3.88 -10.48
CA ARG A 183 -44.45 2.59 -9.92
C ARG A 183 -45.43 1.53 -10.38
N ASP A 184 -44.90 0.38 -10.75
CA ASP A 184 -45.71 -0.81 -11.01
C ASP A 184 -46.28 -1.31 -9.66
N ASP A 185 -47.57 -1.66 -9.65
CA ASP A 185 -48.29 -2.22 -8.52
C ASP A 185 -48.87 -3.60 -8.87
N GLY A 186 -48.67 -4.56 -7.97
CA GLY A 186 -49.10 -5.95 -8.14
C GLY A 186 -47.99 -6.94 -7.79
N PRO A 187 -48.24 -8.01 -7.00
CA PRO A 187 -47.24 -9.04 -6.75
C PRO A 187 -46.92 -9.84 -8.02
N VAL A 188 -45.65 -10.14 -8.24
CA VAL A 188 -45.22 -11.09 -9.28
C VAL A 188 -45.70 -12.49 -8.89
N GLY A 189 -46.81 -12.93 -9.51
CA GLY A 189 -47.33 -14.30 -9.38
C GLY A 189 -48.70 -14.46 -8.71
N SER A 190 -49.34 -13.39 -8.23
CA SER A 190 -50.75 -13.44 -7.82
C SER A 190 -51.68 -12.83 -8.88
N GLY A 191 -52.85 -13.42 -9.07
CA GLY A 191 -53.84 -13.02 -10.11
C GLY A 191 -54.59 -11.72 -9.82
N GLY A 192 -53.97 -10.75 -9.13
CA GLY A 192 -54.48 -9.40 -9.02
C GLY A 192 -54.24 -8.61 -10.31
N VAL A 193 -55.05 -7.58 -10.55
CA VAL A 193 -54.85 -6.68 -11.71
C VAL A 193 -53.53 -5.93 -11.53
N ARG A 194 -52.56 -6.18 -12.41
CA ARG A 194 -51.33 -5.39 -12.51
C ARG A 194 -51.68 -4.00 -13.04
N ALA A 195 -51.48 -2.98 -12.22
CA ALA A 195 -51.74 -1.58 -12.56
C ALA A 195 -50.50 -0.74 -12.26
N LYS A 196 -50.27 0.33 -13.02
CA LYS A 196 -49.30 1.37 -12.64
C LYS A 196 -49.98 2.35 -11.68
N ARG A 197 -49.21 2.93 -10.76
CA ARG A 197 -49.63 4.08 -9.93
C ARG A 197 -48.64 5.23 -10.04
N CYS A 198 -49.10 6.43 -9.79
CA CYS A 198 -48.23 7.57 -9.55
C CYS A 198 -47.84 7.63 -8.06
N ALA A 199 -46.57 7.92 -7.79
CA ALA A 199 -46.00 8.04 -6.45
C ALA A 199 -45.16 9.32 -6.36
N THR A 200 -45.37 10.12 -5.31
CA THR A 200 -44.58 11.33 -5.07
C THR A 200 -43.11 11.00 -4.79
N CYS A 201 -42.21 11.81 -5.31
CA CYS A 201 -40.80 11.69 -4.97
C CYS A 201 -40.54 12.05 -3.49
N PRO A 202 -39.53 11.42 -2.84
CA PRO A 202 -39.04 11.85 -1.54
C PRO A 202 -38.61 13.31 -1.52
N ALA A 203 -38.67 13.95 -0.35
CA ALA A 203 -38.24 15.33 -0.18
C ALA A 203 -36.78 15.52 -0.64
N GLY A 204 -36.52 16.57 -1.41
CA GLY A 204 -35.22 16.83 -2.06
C GLY A 204 -35.00 16.10 -3.39
N GLN A 205 -36.00 15.35 -3.90
CA GLN A 205 -35.94 14.66 -5.19
C GLN A 205 -37.08 15.07 -6.12
N ARG A 206 -36.88 14.94 -7.44
CA ARG A 206 -37.89 15.27 -8.47
C ARG A 206 -37.81 14.30 -9.65
N ALA A 207 -38.97 13.96 -10.21
CA ALA A 207 -39.10 13.26 -11.48
C ALA A 207 -38.91 14.24 -12.65
N PHE A 208 -38.15 13.86 -13.68
CA PHE A 208 -37.96 14.66 -14.88
C PHE A 208 -38.63 14.01 -16.08
N PHE A 209 -39.82 14.50 -16.43
CA PHE A 209 -40.58 14.05 -17.60
C PHE A 209 -41.58 15.16 -18.02
N PRO A 210 -41.87 15.36 -19.32
CA PRO A 210 -41.21 14.77 -20.49
C PRO A 210 -39.81 15.36 -20.75
N ALA A 211 -39.15 14.90 -21.81
CA ALA A 211 -37.79 15.32 -22.18
C ALA A 211 -37.74 16.76 -22.71
N GLY A 212 -37.45 17.74 -21.84
CA GLY A 212 -37.25 19.13 -22.26
C GLY A 212 -36.93 20.18 -21.19
N ALA A 213 -36.62 19.81 -19.93
CA ALA A 213 -36.58 20.77 -18.82
C ALA A 213 -35.54 20.47 -17.72
N GLY A 214 -34.29 20.16 -18.08
CA GLY A 214 -33.18 20.14 -17.11
C GLY A 214 -31.92 19.39 -17.55
N ALA A 215 -30.92 19.35 -16.66
CA ALA A 215 -29.63 18.68 -16.87
C ALA A 215 -29.66 17.15 -16.63
N PHE A 216 -30.82 16.59 -16.27
CA PHE A 216 -31.01 15.17 -16.03
C PHE A 216 -31.73 14.51 -17.20
N ALA A 217 -31.29 13.29 -17.57
CA ALA A 217 -32.03 12.46 -18.52
C ALA A 217 -33.46 12.21 -18.03
N ALA A 218 -34.43 12.33 -18.92
CA ALA A 218 -35.84 12.18 -18.57
C ALA A 218 -36.16 10.71 -18.24
N SER A 219 -36.88 10.50 -17.14
CA SER A 219 -37.31 9.19 -16.67
C SER A 219 -38.63 9.32 -15.94
N ALA A 220 -39.62 8.52 -16.35
CA ALA A 220 -40.91 8.43 -15.69
C ALA A 220 -40.85 7.63 -14.37
N TYR A 221 -39.75 6.91 -14.10
CA TYR A 221 -39.60 6.00 -12.97
C TYR A 221 -38.60 6.49 -11.90
N ASP A 222 -37.63 7.33 -12.27
CA ASP A 222 -36.57 7.77 -11.37
C ASP A 222 -36.85 9.12 -10.70
N CYS A 223 -36.86 9.13 -9.37
CA CYS A 223 -36.69 10.35 -8.60
C CYS A 223 -35.20 10.73 -8.60
N ARG A 224 -34.85 11.82 -9.28
CA ARG A 224 -33.48 12.33 -9.33
C ARG A 224 -33.26 13.35 -8.20
N ALA A 225 -32.09 13.31 -7.60
CA ALA A 225 -31.62 14.24 -6.57
C ALA A 225 -30.42 15.03 -7.11
N CYS A 226 -30.06 16.12 -6.44
CA CYS A 226 -28.76 16.76 -6.69
C CYS A 226 -27.60 15.85 -6.25
N PRO A 227 -26.39 16.00 -6.84
CA PRO A 227 -25.25 15.13 -6.53
C PRO A 227 -24.78 15.22 -5.08
N ASP A 228 -25.07 16.34 -4.42
CA ASP A 228 -24.86 16.52 -2.99
C ASP A 228 -26.19 16.70 -2.23
N PRO A 229 -26.42 16.01 -1.10
CA PRO A 229 -27.67 16.12 -0.33
C PRO A 229 -27.85 17.47 0.39
N THR A 230 -26.90 18.41 0.29
CA THR A 230 -27.05 19.79 0.77
C THR A 230 -27.34 20.80 -0.34
N MET A 231 -27.47 20.35 -1.60
CA MET A 231 -27.93 21.18 -2.72
C MET A 231 -29.46 21.23 -2.79
N GLU A 232 -29.96 22.36 -3.26
CA GLU A 232 -31.37 22.58 -3.59
C GLU A 232 -31.59 22.34 -5.08
N LEU A 233 -32.56 21.48 -5.41
CA LEU A 233 -32.93 21.14 -6.79
C LEU A 233 -33.99 22.11 -7.31
N SER A 234 -33.64 22.92 -8.31
CA SER A 234 -34.52 23.95 -8.86
C SER A 234 -35.71 23.34 -9.63
N ALA A 235 -36.68 24.20 -9.96
CA ALA A 235 -37.82 23.78 -10.78
C ALA A 235 -37.42 23.33 -12.20
N SER A 236 -36.30 23.84 -12.73
CA SER A 236 -35.67 23.50 -14.01
C SER A 236 -34.59 22.41 -13.91
N GLY A 237 -34.45 21.74 -12.76
CA GLY A 237 -33.46 20.68 -12.57
C GLY A 237 -32.01 21.14 -12.49
N GLU A 238 -31.78 22.42 -12.18
CA GLU A 238 -30.46 22.93 -11.83
C GLU A 238 -30.18 22.72 -10.33
N CYS A 239 -28.94 22.42 -9.97
CA CYS A 239 -28.54 22.22 -8.58
C CYS A 239 -27.79 23.44 -8.04
N SER A 240 -28.45 24.19 -7.17
CA SER A 240 -27.89 25.37 -6.50
C SER A 240 -27.53 25.07 -5.05
N CYS A 241 -26.55 25.81 -4.50
CA CYS A 241 -26.30 25.77 -3.07
C CYS A 241 -27.27 26.70 -2.31
N PRO A 242 -27.74 26.30 -1.12
CA PRO A 242 -28.56 27.16 -0.27
C PRO A 242 -27.78 28.40 0.20
N SER A 243 -28.51 29.42 0.64
CA SER A 243 -27.92 30.66 1.15
C SER A 243 -26.93 30.40 2.29
N GLY A 244 -25.80 31.12 2.28
CA GLY A 244 -24.68 30.87 3.20
C GLY A 244 -23.76 29.70 2.80
N SER A 245 -23.99 29.04 1.66
CA SER A 245 -23.08 28.03 1.10
C SER A 245 -22.58 28.41 -0.30
N THR A 246 -21.33 28.03 -0.60
CA THR A 246 -20.66 28.21 -1.89
C THR A 246 -20.60 26.87 -2.63
N ARG A 247 -20.87 26.88 -3.95
CA ARG A 247 -20.71 25.71 -4.84
C ARG A 247 -19.23 25.50 -5.12
N VAL A 248 -18.71 24.33 -4.73
CA VAL A 248 -17.46 23.79 -5.27
C VAL A 248 -17.83 23.04 -6.55
N ALA A 249 -17.24 23.47 -7.67
CA ALA A 249 -17.43 22.80 -8.95
C ALA A 249 -16.88 21.37 -8.90
N GLY A 250 -17.64 20.44 -9.46
CA GLY A 250 -17.20 19.10 -9.74
C GLY A 250 -16.02 19.10 -10.71
N VAL A 251 -15.26 18.01 -10.67
CA VAL A 251 -14.14 17.76 -11.56
C VAL A 251 -14.41 16.42 -12.25
N GLU A 252 -14.41 16.43 -13.58
CA GLU A 252 -14.63 15.23 -14.38
C GLU A 252 -13.64 14.12 -13.99
N GLY A 253 -14.15 12.89 -13.92
CA GLY A 253 -13.39 11.74 -13.44
C GLY A 253 -13.11 11.71 -11.94
N VAL A 254 -13.31 12.80 -11.18
CA VAL A 254 -13.01 12.89 -9.73
C VAL A 254 -14.26 12.96 -8.85
N GLY A 255 -15.26 13.76 -9.23
CA GLY A 255 -16.51 13.89 -8.48
C GLY A 255 -17.39 15.05 -8.92
N ALA A 256 -18.69 14.97 -8.64
CA ALA A 256 -19.68 15.97 -9.02
C ALA A 256 -19.68 17.21 -8.09
N ASP A 257 -20.46 18.24 -8.45
CA ASP A 257 -20.58 19.45 -7.64
C ASP A 257 -21.03 19.17 -6.19
N TYR A 258 -20.58 20.01 -5.25
CA TYR A 258 -21.08 19.99 -3.87
C TYR A 258 -21.02 21.37 -3.20
N CYS A 259 -21.69 21.51 -2.06
CA CYS A 259 -21.75 22.77 -1.31
C CYS A 259 -20.83 22.79 -0.08
N VAL A 260 -20.31 23.97 0.24
CA VAL A 260 -19.49 24.24 1.42
C VAL A 260 -19.97 25.52 2.12
N PRO A 261 -20.10 25.56 3.46
CA PRO A 261 -20.45 26.79 4.18
C PRO A 261 -19.45 27.91 3.88
N THR A 262 -19.97 29.06 3.43
CA THR A 262 -19.15 30.21 2.99
C THR A 262 -18.29 30.77 4.13
N ASP A 263 -18.85 30.84 5.34
CA ASP A 263 -18.13 31.26 6.55
C ASP A 263 -16.93 30.35 6.86
N GLY A 264 -17.06 29.05 6.55
CA GLY A 264 -15.98 28.08 6.69
C GLY A 264 -14.83 28.35 5.71
N LEU A 265 -15.15 28.73 4.47
CA LEU A 265 -14.14 29.12 3.48
C LEU A 265 -13.45 30.43 3.87
N ALA A 266 -14.20 31.41 4.36
CA ALA A 266 -13.65 32.67 4.87
C ALA A 266 -12.69 32.42 6.05
N ALA A 267 -13.03 31.51 6.98
CA ALA A 267 -12.17 31.13 8.09
C ALA A 267 -10.84 30.51 7.62
N LEU A 268 -10.85 29.65 6.59
CA LEU A 268 -9.62 29.09 6.01
C LEU A 268 -8.71 30.17 5.41
N THR A 269 -9.29 31.18 4.75
CA THR A 269 -8.55 32.34 4.24
C THR A 269 -7.93 33.16 5.37
N THR A 270 -8.65 33.40 6.47
CA THR A 270 -8.08 34.09 7.65
C THR A 270 -6.97 33.31 8.36
N LEU A 271 -6.90 31.99 8.15
CA LEU A 271 -5.86 31.11 8.69
C LEU A 271 -4.67 30.91 7.73
N GLY A 272 -4.64 31.58 6.57
CA GLY A 272 -3.56 31.45 5.59
C GLY A 272 -3.47 30.08 4.92
N VAL A 273 -4.61 29.37 4.81
CA VAL A 273 -4.72 28.00 4.26
C VAL A 273 -5.94 27.90 3.32
N ALA A 274 -6.08 28.87 2.42
CA ALA A 274 -7.22 28.94 1.51
C ALA A 274 -7.18 27.81 0.45
N PRO A 275 -8.32 27.50 -0.21
CA PRO A 275 -8.37 26.48 -1.27
C PRO A 275 -7.45 26.74 -2.48
N SER A 276 -7.03 27.98 -2.71
CA SER A 276 -5.96 28.33 -3.65
C SER A 276 -4.64 27.69 -3.27
N ASP A 277 -4.29 27.80 -2.00
CA ASP A 277 -2.97 27.51 -1.45
C ASP A 277 -2.78 25.99 -1.28
N ALA A 278 -3.89 25.30 -1.03
CA ALA A 278 -3.98 23.84 -1.03
C ALA A 278 -4.00 23.18 -2.42
N SER A 279 -4.09 23.95 -3.51
CA SER A 279 -4.34 23.36 -4.85
C SER A 279 -3.13 22.70 -5.52
N SER A 280 -1.94 22.72 -4.89
CA SER A 280 -0.72 22.14 -5.47
C SER A 280 -0.08 21.07 -4.59
N VAL A 281 0.54 20.07 -5.22
CA VAL A 281 1.38 19.05 -4.56
C VAL A 281 2.78 19.10 -5.16
N VAL A 282 3.80 19.09 -4.30
CA VAL A 282 5.21 19.18 -4.72
C VAL A 282 5.79 17.77 -4.92
N PHE A 283 6.56 17.59 -5.99
CA PHE A 283 7.26 16.35 -6.31
C PHE A 283 8.76 16.64 -6.42
N ARG A 284 9.52 16.20 -5.42
CA ARG A 284 10.85 16.72 -5.10
C ARG A 284 12.00 15.81 -5.58
N ALA A 285 11.70 14.62 -6.10
CA ALA A 285 12.68 13.62 -6.52
C ALA A 285 12.21 12.85 -7.77
N VAL A 286 11.75 13.57 -8.80
CA VAL A 286 11.25 12.97 -10.04
C VAL A 286 12.41 12.44 -10.88
N GLU A 287 12.42 11.14 -11.11
CA GLU A 287 13.38 10.44 -11.96
C GLU A 287 13.05 10.68 -13.44
N LEU A 288 14.09 11.02 -14.21
CA LEU A 288 14.02 11.39 -15.63
C LEU A 288 14.87 10.43 -16.49
N PRO A 289 14.53 10.24 -17.79
CA PRO A 289 15.35 9.48 -18.72
C PRO A 289 16.75 10.08 -18.91
N ALA A 290 17.70 9.28 -19.39
CA ALA A 290 19.13 9.58 -19.49
C ALA A 290 19.42 10.85 -20.32
N ALA A 291 18.64 11.09 -21.38
CA ALA A 291 18.77 12.30 -22.21
C ALA A 291 18.27 13.57 -21.49
N ALA A 292 17.18 13.49 -20.73
CA ALA A 292 16.60 14.62 -20.02
C ALA A 292 17.37 14.96 -18.73
N SER A 293 17.86 13.94 -18.03
CA SER A 293 18.74 14.09 -16.86
C SER A 293 20.08 14.75 -17.24
N ALA A 294 20.68 14.39 -18.39
CA ALA A 294 21.86 15.07 -18.91
C ALA A 294 21.61 16.56 -19.20
N ALA A 295 20.44 16.93 -19.75
CA ALA A 295 20.05 18.31 -20.01
C ALA A 295 19.63 19.09 -18.75
N ALA A 296 19.20 18.43 -17.69
CA ALA A 296 18.97 19.05 -16.38
C ALA A 296 20.30 19.36 -15.67
N ALA A 297 21.27 18.44 -15.74
CA ALA A 297 22.57 18.56 -15.09
C ALA A 297 23.43 19.73 -15.59
N THR A 298 23.17 20.27 -16.79
CA THR A 298 23.91 21.42 -17.33
C THR A 298 23.46 22.77 -16.76
N ASN A 299 22.33 22.85 -16.06
CA ASN A 299 21.69 24.14 -15.76
C ASN A 299 21.75 24.61 -14.29
N ASP A 300 21.68 23.73 -13.29
CA ASP A 300 21.49 24.18 -11.88
C ASP A 300 22.16 23.34 -10.76
N ALA A 301 23.03 22.37 -11.05
CA ALA A 301 23.70 21.59 -9.99
C ALA A 301 25.14 21.12 -10.33
N PRO A 302 26.11 21.23 -9.40
CA PRO A 302 27.41 20.60 -9.57
C PRO A 302 27.29 19.07 -9.48
N ALA A 303 27.90 18.37 -10.45
CA ALA A 303 27.85 16.90 -10.55
C ALA A 303 28.54 16.14 -9.40
N SER A 304 29.31 16.83 -8.56
CA SER A 304 30.04 16.27 -7.43
C SER A 304 29.98 17.20 -6.22
N ILE A 305 29.67 16.65 -5.04
CA ILE A 305 29.81 17.36 -3.77
C ILE A 305 31.19 17.01 -3.20
N THR A 306 32.03 18.03 -3.02
CA THR A 306 33.34 17.86 -2.36
C THR A 306 33.15 18.13 -0.86
N LEU A 307 33.19 17.08 -0.05
CA LEU A 307 33.17 17.26 1.41
C LEU A 307 34.50 17.86 1.89
N SER A 308 34.49 18.53 3.05
CA SER A 308 35.66 19.17 3.66
C SER A 308 36.82 18.21 3.99
N THR A 309 36.59 16.91 3.92
CA THR A 309 37.58 15.83 4.05
C THR A 309 38.28 15.47 2.72
N GLY A 310 37.98 16.15 1.61
CA GLY A 310 38.54 15.88 0.28
C GLY A 310 37.94 14.66 -0.42
N VAL A 311 36.91 14.03 0.16
CA VAL A 311 36.19 12.91 -0.46
C VAL A 311 35.21 13.45 -1.50
N VAL A 312 35.43 13.08 -2.76
CA VAL A 312 34.48 13.31 -3.86
C VAL A 312 33.44 12.19 -3.83
N VAL A 313 32.19 12.54 -3.56
CA VAL A 313 31.04 11.63 -3.67
C VAL A 313 30.26 11.99 -4.93
N SER A 314 29.93 10.99 -5.75
CA SER A 314 29.01 11.14 -6.87
C SER A 314 27.65 11.59 -6.34
N ASN A 315 27.18 12.77 -6.77
CA ASN A 315 25.95 13.34 -6.25
C ASN A 315 24.75 12.42 -6.60
N PRO A 316 24.02 11.83 -5.62
CA PRO A 316 22.90 10.94 -5.91
C PRO A 316 21.68 11.68 -6.50
N LEU A 317 21.70 13.01 -6.54
CA LEU A 317 20.72 13.85 -7.22
C LEU A 317 21.05 14.08 -8.70
N ALA A 318 22.19 13.58 -9.21
CA ALA A 318 22.60 13.76 -10.60
C ALA A 318 21.62 13.08 -11.56
N GLY A 319 20.68 13.87 -12.10
CA GLY A 319 19.64 13.44 -13.03
C GLY A 319 18.21 13.48 -12.49
N LEU A 320 18.01 13.82 -11.21
CA LEU A 320 16.69 14.14 -10.68
C LEU A 320 16.35 15.61 -10.97
N ALA A 321 15.12 15.88 -11.39
CA ALA A 321 14.62 17.24 -11.51
C ALA A 321 13.67 17.57 -10.35
N ALA A 322 13.85 18.76 -9.76
CA ALA A 322 12.90 19.32 -8.80
C ALA A 322 11.66 19.84 -9.57
N VAL A 323 10.57 19.07 -9.57
CA VAL A 323 9.33 19.50 -10.23
C VAL A 323 8.52 20.34 -9.23
N SER A 324 8.56 21.66 -9.45
CA SER A 324 7.74 22.62 -8.70
C SER A 324 6.24 22.30 -8.83
N GLY A 325 5.46 22.73 -7.84
CA GLY A 325 4.15 22.15 -7.50
C GLY A 325 3.19 21.94 -8.67
N VAL A 326 2.73 20.69 -8.84
CA VAL A 326 1.69 20.32 -9.80
C VAL A 326 0.33 20.71 -9.22
N THR A 327 -0.48 21.45 -9.99
CA THR A 327 -1.86 21.77 -9.60
C THR A 327 -2.72 20.51 -9.59
N SER A 328 -3.03 20.01 -8.39
CA SER A 328 -3.71 18.74 -8.19
C SER A 328 -5.23 18.91 -8.17
N LEU A 329 -5.89 18.35 -9.18
CA LEU A 329 -7.35 18.36 -9.33
C LEU A 329 -8.07 17.64 -8.17
N PRO A 330 -7.69 16.42 -7.73
CA PRO A 330 -8.30 15.78 -6.57
C PRO A 330 -8.09 16.52 -5.24
N VAL A 331 -6.91 17.13 -5.03
CA VAL A 331 -6.69 17.93 -3.80
C VAL A 331 -7.54 19.19 -3.83
N ARG A 332 -7.56 19.93 -4.95
CA ARG A 332 -8.43 21.10 -5.15
C ARG A 332 -9.92 20.75 -4.95
N TYR A 333 -10.36 19.59 -5.40
CA TYR A 333 -11.74 19.12 -5.25
C TYR A 333 -12.07 18.68 -3.83
N HIS A 334 -11.21 17.90 -3.16
CA HIS A 334 -11.52 17.36 -1.82
C HIS A 334 -11.20 18.32 -0.66
N TYR A 335 -10.20 19.19 -0.80
CA TYR A 335 -9.74 20.05 0.29
C TYR A 335 -10.83 20.95 0.90
N PRO A 336 -11.66 21.68 0.13
CA PRO A 336 -12.68 22.56 0.71
C PRO A 336 -13.64 21.83 1.65
N ARG A 337 -14.11 20.62 1.27
CA ARG A 337 -15.00 19.78 2.08
C ARG A 337 -14.33 19.23 3.34
N ALA A 338 -13.08 18.79 3.19
CA ALA A 338 -12.30 18.19 4.26
C ALA A 338 -11.90 19.23 5.31
N ALA A 339 -11.37 20.36 4.86
CA ALA A 339 -10.90 21.47 5.67
C ALA A 339 -12.04 22.12 6.46
N THR A 340 -13.04 22.70 5.78
CA THR A 340 -14.16 23.40 6.45
C THR A 340 -14.96 22.46 7.33
N GLY A 341 -15.24 21.24 6.87
CA GLY A 341 -16.06 20.28 7.56
C GLY A 341 -15.36 19.51 8.68
N CYS A 342 -14.03 19.52 8.73
CA CYS A 342 -13.27 19.12 9.92
C CYS A 342 -13.13 20.29 10.91
N LEU A 343 -12.95 21.53 10.42
CA LEU A 343 -12.89 22.75 11.24
C LEU A 343 -14.21 22.93 12.02
N SER A 344 -15.36 22.82 11.34
CA SER A 344 -16.70 22.92 11.91
C SER A 344 -17.16 21.65 12.65
N TRP A 345 -16.29 21.01 13.43
CA TRP A 345 -16.58 19.72 14.06
C TRP A 345 -17.77 19.80 15.03
N ARG A 346 -18.76 18.91 14.85
CA ARG A 346 -19.98 18.81 15.69
C ARG A 346 -20.25 17.37 16.15
N GLY A 347 -19.21 16.61 16.46
CA GLY A 347 -19.32 15.20 16.88
C GLY A 347 -18.91 14.18 15.82
N GLN A 348 -19.35 12.94 16.00
CA GLN A 348 -18.86 11.77 15.25
C GLN A 348 -19.11 11.84 13.73
N ALA A 349 -20.18 12.52 13.29
CA ALA A 349 -20.49 12.73 11.86
C ALA A 349 -19.39 13.50 11.09
N SER A 350 -18.56 14.29 11.77
CA SER A 350 -17.43 15.02 11.16
C SER A 350 -16.14 14.19 11.04
N SER A 351 -16.09 12.96 11.57
CA SER A 351 -14.87 12.12 11.56
C SER A 351 -14.32 11.83 10.15
N PRO A 352 -15.13 11.47 9.12
CA PRO A 352 -14.61 11.22 7.77
C PRO A 352 -13.93 12.45 7.18
N ARG A 353 -14.46 13.66 7.44
CA ARG A 353 -13.90 14.91 6.90
C ARG A 353 -12.51 15.20 7.50
N CYS A 354 -12.29 14.86 8.77
CA CYS A 354 -10.97 14.93 9.39
C CYS A 354 -10.00 13.84 8.91
N HIS A 355 -10.48 12.63 8.61
CA HIS A 355 -9.65 11.61 7.93
C HIS A 355 -9.29 12.02 6.50
N ALA A 356 -10.19 12.70 5.77
CA ALA A 356 -9.91 13.24 4.44
C ALA A 356 -8.81 14.30 4.50
N LEU A 357 -8.88 15.24 5.44
CA LEU A 357 -7.82 16.24 5.61
C LEU A 357 -6.46 15.60 5.95
N ALA A 358 -6.46 14.58 6.80
CA ALA A 358 -5.27 13.78 7.09
C ALA A 358 -4.71 13.11 5.83
N ASN A 359 -5.55 12.49 4.98
CA ASN A 359 -5.13 11.89 3.71
C ASN A 359 -4.47 12.92 2.78
N LEU A 360 -5.05 14.12 2.64
CA LEU A 360 -4.49 15.18 1.80
C LEU A 360 -3.13 15.65 2.32
N CYS A 361 -2.91 15.65 3.64
CA CYS A 361 -1.57 15.88 4.21
C CYS A 361 -0.60 14.71 3.94
N VAL A 362 -1.06 13.45 3.98
CA VAL A 362 -0.22 12.29 3.60
C VAL A 362 0.16 12.33 2.11
N LEU A 363 -0.73 12.76 1.20
CA LEU A 363 -0.40 12.97 -0.23
C LEU A 363 0.67 14.04 -0.45
N ALA A 364 0.78 15.02 0.45
CA ALA A 364 1.89 15.95 0.49
C ALA A 364 3.17 15.37 1.15
N LEU A 365 3.22 14.06 1.41
CA LEU A 365 4.27 13.39 2.21
C LEU A 365 4.51 14.05 3.58
N LEU A 366 3.45 14.59 4.17
CA LEU A 366 3.42 15.33 5.43
C LEU A 366 4.20 16.67 5.41
N ASP A 367 4.47 17.22 4.21
CA ASP A 367 5.21 18.47 4.02
C ASP A 367 4.64 19.60 4.90
N PRO A 368 5.45 20.20 5.79
CA PRO A 368 5.00 21.18 6.77
C PRO A 368 4.49 22.47 6.15
N ALA A 369 4.83 22.77 4.89
CA ALA A 369 4.35 23.95 4.16
C ALA A 369 3.05 23.69 3.39
N ALA A 370 2.58 22.44 3.29
CA ALA A 370 1.32 22.13 2.61
C ALA A 370 0.11 22.56 3.45
N ALA A 371 -0.78 23.38 2.89
CA ALA A 371 -2.00 23.86 3.54
C ALA A 371 -2.82 22.78 4.30
N PRO A 372 -3.05 21.55 3.79
CA PRO A 372 -3.72 20.50 4.57
C PRO A 372 -2.94 20.08 5.82
N CYS A 373 -1.60 20.07 5.79
CA CYS A 373 -0.76 19.77 6.95
C CYS A 373 -0.74 20.93 7.95
N ILE A 374 -0.65 22.18 7.47
CA ILE A 374 -0.74 23.39 8.31
C ILE A 374 -2.07 23.39 9.08
N LEU A 375 -3.20 23.28 8.37
CA LEU A 375 -4.52 23.26 8.98
C LEU A 375 -4.69 22.09 9.96
N PHE A 376 -4.19 20.90 9.61
CA PHE A 376 -4.26 19.74 10.49
C PHE A 376 -3.48 19.97 11.79
N ARG A 377 -2.26 20.53 11.72
CA ARG A 377 -1.44 20.85 12.90
C ARG A 377 -2.04 21.98 13.75
N LEU A 378 -2.61 23.02 13.13
CA LEU A 378 -3.34 24.08 13.84
C LEU A 378 -4.55 23.54 14.61
N MET A 379 -5.30 22.59 14.02
CA MET A 379 -6.40 21.92 14.72
C MET A 379 -5.91 20.90 15.78
N ALA A 380 -4.75 20.27 15.58
CA ALA A 380 -4.15 19.41 16.60
C ALA A 380 -3.64 20.21 17.80
N ALA A 381 -3.10 21.41 17.59
CA ALA A 381 -2.67 22.30 18.67
C ALA A 381 -3.86 22.92 19.44
N SER A 382 -4.99 23.19 18.78
CA SER A 382 -6.16 23.83 19.41
C SER A 382 -7.20 22.87 20.02
N ARG A 383 -7.00 21.55 19.93
CA ARG A 383 -7.94 20.53 20.43
C ARG A 383 -7.35 19.76 21.61
N GLU A 384 -7.83 20.07 22.80
CA GLU A 384 -7.38 19.43 24.03
C GLU A 384 -7.82 17.95 24.15
N GLY A 385 -7.08 17.21 25.01
CA GLY A 385 -7.44 15.87 25.46
C GLY A 385 -6.83 14.74 24.63
N ALA A 386 -5.87 14.03 25.23
CA ALA A 386 -5.28 12.82 24.69
C ALA A 386 -6.27 11.64 24.68
N ARG A 387 -6.34 10.89 23.58
CA ARG A 387 -7.16 9.69 23.43
C ARG A 387 -6.30 8.43 23.60
N ALA A 388 -6.85 7.43 24.29
CA ALA A 388 -6.24 6.10 24.47
C ALA A 388 -4.79 6.12 25.01
N GLY A 389 -4.44 7.13 25.82
CA GLY A 389 -3.11 7.28 26.43
C GLY A 389 -2.06 7.99 25.57
N TRP A 390 -2.38 8.37 24.32
CA TRP A 390 -1.40 8.91 23.38
C TRP A 390 -1.35 10.43 23.36
N GLN A 391 -0.18 11.00 23.68
CA GLN A 391 0.11 12.41 23.43
C GLN A 391 -0.01 12.72 21.93
N GLY A 392 -0.63 13.85 21.60
CA GLY A 392 -0.93 14.24 20.22
C GLY A 392 -2.15 13.55 19.59
N TRP A 393 -2.71 12.47 20.17
CA TRP A 393 -3.98 11.92 19.68
C TRP A 393 -5.17 12.70 20.25
N THR A 394 -5.44 13.87 19.66
CA THR A 394 -6.45 14.78 20.18
C THR A 394 -7.87 14.31 19.92
N ARG A 395 -8.79 14.68 20.81
CA ARG A 395 -10.22 14.42 20.64
C ARG A 395 -10.69 15.05 19.32
N SER A 396 -11.36 14.25 18.49
CA SER A 396 -11.87 14.54 17.13
C SER A 396 -10.93 14.47 15.92
N LEU A 397 -9.63 14.21 16.10
CA LEU A 397 -8.71 13.97 14.97
C LEU A 397 -8.19 12.51 14.96
N PRO A 398 -7.79 11.99 13.78
CA PRO A 398 -6.88 10.84 13.76
C PRO A 398 -5.52 11.23 14.35
N LEU A 399 -4.79 10.28 14.93
CA LEU A 399 -3.36 10.47 15.17
C LEU A 399 -2.66 10.39 13.80
N LEU A 400 -1.93 11.44 13.41
CA LEU A 400 -1.25 11.52 12.11
C LEU A 400 0.28 11.49 12.22
N GLN A 401 0.82 12.18 13.23
CA GLN A 401 2.23 12.21 13.59
C GLN A 401 2.35 11.98 15.10
N TYR A 402 3.43 11.34 15.54
CA TYR A 402 3.72 11.16 16.97
C TYR A 402 4.32 12.45 17.54
N ALA A 403 3.81 12.90 18.70
CA ALA A 403 4.30 14.12 19.34
C ALA A 403 5.67 13.95 20.02
N ASP A 404 6.00 12.72 20.42
CA ASP A 404 7.30 12.30 20.92
C ASP A 404 7.74 11.04 20.15
N PRO A 405 8.61 11.19 19.14
CA PRO A 405 9.12 10.06 18.35
C PRO A 405 9.96 9.08 19.16
N ALA A 406 10.81 9.58 20.07
CA ALA A 406 11.69 8.76 20.88
C ALA A 406 10.90 7.86 21.84
N ALA A 407 9.87 8.39 22.49
CA ALA A 407 8.96 7.59 23.32
C ALA A 407 8.14 6.57 22.51
N ALA A 408 7.83 6.84 21.24
CA ALA A 408 7.15 5.90 20.36
C ALA A 408 8.04 4.71 19.97
N LEU A 409 9.32 4.96 19.66
CA LEU A 409 10.31 3.93 19.32
C LEU A 409 10.77 3.13 20.55
N GLY A 410 10.98 3.79 21.68
CA GLY A 410 11.38 3.17 22.95
C GLY A 410 10.23 2.51 23.72
N SER A 411 9.03 2.45 23.16
CA SER A 411 7.85 1.95 23.87
C SER A 411 7.92 0.44 24.15
N THR A 412 7.91 0.10 25.43
CA THR A 412 7.86 -1.28 25.95
C THR A 412 6.44 -1.77 26.25
N ALA A 413 5.41 -1.03 25.82
CA ALA A 413 4.02 -1.19 26.26
C ALA A 413 3.27 -2.40 25.66
N LEU A 414 3.92 -3.23 24.82
CA LEU A 414 3.35 -4.50 24.35
C LEU A 414 3.44 -5.54 25.48
N ALA A 415 2.31 -6.16 25.83
CA ALA A 415 2.27 -7.18 26.88
C ALA A 415 2.83 -8.53 26.40
N GLN A 416 2.55 -8.87 25.13
CA GLN A 416 2.90 -10.12 24.44
C GLN A 416 4.38 -10.51 24.56
N GLU A 417 4.59 -11.79 24.88
CA GLU A 417 5.90 -12.45 24.74
C GLU A 417 5.94 -13.26 23.45
N MET A 418 7.11 -13.31 22.85
CA MET A 418 7.40 -14.06 21.63
C MET A 418 8.31 -15.25 21.94
N SER A 419 8.18 -16.31 21.16
CA SER A 419 9.07 -17.47 21.17
C SER A 419 9.23 -18.04 19.76
N PHE A 420 10.11 -19.03 19.60
CA PHE A 420 10.23 -19.81 18.35
C PHE A 420 9.28 -21.02 18.30
N ASP A 421 8.53 -21.27 19.39
CA ASP A 421 7.64 -22.41 19.57
C ASP A 421 6.63 -22.09 20.71
N ASP A 422 5.37 -21.81 20.35
CA ASP A 422 4.29 -21.49 21.28
C ASP A 422 3.96 -22.65 22.23
N THR A 423 4.18 -23.88 21.77
CA THR A 423 3.88 -25.11 22.52
C THR A 423 4.86 -25.36 23.67
N VAL A 424 6.11 -24.90 23.51
CA VAL A 424 7.17 -25.02 24.54
C VAL A 424 7.05 -23.92 25.61
N ARG A 425 6.58 -22.72 25.25
CA ARG A 425 6.41 -21.59 26.19
C ARG A 425 4.98 -21.08 26.18
N ALA A 426 4.14 -21.67 27.03
CA ALA A 426 2.75 -21.27 27.22
C ALA A 426 2.59 -19.74 27.44
N ALA A 427 1.57 -19.17 26.80
CA ALA A 427 1.28 -17.73 26.76
C ALA A 427 2.34 -16.84 26.07
N SER A 428 3.22 -17.42 25.26
CA SER A 428 3.97 -16.71 24.21
C SER A 428 3.46 -17.09 22.81
N GLU A 429 3.76 -16.25 21.83
CA GLU A 429 3.34 -16.41 20.43
C GLU A 429 4.55 -16.68 19.52
N ASP A 430 4.38 -17.53 18.51
CA ASP A 430 5.39 -17.82 17.48
C ASP A 430 5.29 -16.88 16.25
N THR A 431 4.16 -16.18 16.14
CA THR A 431 3.75 -15.44 14.94
C THR A 431 3.33 -14.01 15.24
N ILE A 432 3.81 -13.09 14.40
CA ILE A 432 3.54 -11.66 14.48
C ILE A 432 2.32 -11.32 13.65
N ARG A 433 1.34 -10.68 14.30
CA ARG A 433 0.04 -10.35 13.73
C ARG A 433 -0.08 -8.83 13.62
N VAL A 434 -0.12 -8.34 12.38
CA VAL A 434 -0.30 -6.91 12.06
C VAL A 434 -1.58 -6.74 11.24
N VAL A 435 -2.36 -5.71 11.53
CA VAL A 435 -3.56 -5.34 10.75
C VAL A 435 -3.42 -3.92 10.20
N LEU A 436 -3.94 -3.69 9.01
CA LEU A 436 -3.98 -2.39 8.36
C LEU A 436 -5.39 -1.82 8.40
N ALA A 437 -5.57 -0.65 9.02
CA ALA A 437 -6.78 0.15 8.89
C ALA A 437 -6.75 0.92 7.57
N ARG A 438 -7.76 0.71 6.71
CA ARG A 438 -7.80 1.27 5.36
C ARG A 438 -8.73 2.48 5.28
N PHE A 439 -8.35 3.51 4.54
CA PHE A 439 -9.17 4.70 4.28
C PHE A 439 -9.13 5.07 2.79
N ALA A 440 -10.28 5.45 2.23
CA ALA A 440 -10.36 6.08 0.91
C ALA A 440 -9.95 7.56 0.99
N LEU A 441 -9.59 8.17 -0.14
CA LEU A 441 -9.18 9.58 -0.24
C LEU A 441 -10.16 10.55 0.43
N ASN A 442 -11.47 10.36 0.23
CA ASN A 442 -12.56 11.12 0.85
C ASN A 442 -12.71 10.92 2.39
N GLY A 443 -11.82 10.14 3.01
CA GLY A 443 -11.78 9.89 4.46
C GLY A 443 -12.73 8.79 4.95
N THR A 444 -13.49 8.14 4.07
CA THR A 444 -14.29 6.96 4.42
C THR A 444 -13.38 5.81 4.86
N PHE A 445 -13.73 5.18 5.99
CA PHE A 445 -13.06 3.99 6.49
C PHE A 445 -13.49 2.75 5.69
N LEU A 446 -12.53 1.97 5.20
CA LEU A 446 -12.72 0.80 4.34
C LEU A 446 -12.48 -0.52 5.10
N GLY A 447 -12.55 -0.51 6.44
CA GLY A 447 -12.32 -1.68 7.28
C GLY A 447 -10.86 -1.98 7.62
N LEU A 448 -10.68 -2.94 8.54
CA LEU A 448 -9.39 -3.53 8.88
C LEU A 448 -9.11 -4.72 7.95
N VAL A 449 -7.84 -4.95 7.60
CA VAL A 449 -7.39 -6.13 6.83
C VAL A 449 -6.07 -6.67 7.43
N PRO A 450 -5.90 -7.98 7.64
CA PRO A 450 -4.64 -8.55 8.12
C PRO A 450 -3.52 -8.36 7.11
N MET A 451 -2.35 -7.91 7.57
CA MET A 451 -1.16 -7.72 6.75
C MET A 451 -0.49 -9.07 6.49
N LYS A 452 -0.79 -9.68 5.34
CA LYS A 452 -0.07 -10.85 4.80
C LYS A 452 0.70 -10.50 3.52
N ARG A 453 -0.02 -10.06 2.48
CA ARG A 453 0.53 -9.81 1.12
C ARG A 453 0.21 -8.42 0.57
N GLN A 454 -0.49 -7.58 1.32
CA GLN A 454 -1.01 -6.29 0.87
C GLN A 454 0.09 -5.27 0.54
N LEU A 455 1.30 -5.42 1.10
CA LEU A 455 2.45 -4.60 0.73
C LEU A 455 3.12 -5.05 -0.58
N ALA A 456 2.82 -6.26 -1.09
CA ALA A 456 3.26 -6.74 -2.39
C ALA A 456 2.24 -6.33 -3.48
N TYR A 457 2.06 -5.02 -3.67
CA TYR A 457 1.12 -4.44 -4.65
C TYR A 457 1.54 -4.62 -6.11
N CYS A 458 2.74 -5.16 -6.35
CA CYS A 458 3.30 -5.47 -7.65
C CYS A 458 3.34 -7.00 -7.85
N GLY A 459 2.25 -7.58 -8.36
CA GLY A 459 2.15 -9.02 -8.60
C GLY A 459 0.78 -9.42 -9.14
N SER A 460 0.67 -10.58 -9.80
CA SER A 460 -0.52 -11.02 -10.53
C SER A 460 -1.70 -11.50 -9.66
N ALA A 461 -1.75 -11.09 -8.39
CA ALA A 461 -2.82 -11.40 -7.44
C ALA A 461 -2.81 -10.42 -6.27
N ALA A 462 -3.30 -9.19 -6.48
CA ALA A 462 -3.68 -8.32 -5.37
C ALA A 462 -4.85 -9.00 -4.62
N PRO A 463 -4.74 -9.31 -3.31
CA PRO A 463 -5.79 -10.02 -2.61
C PRO A 463 -7.07 -9.19 -2.53
N ALA A 464 -8.19 -9.77 -2.94
CA ALA A 464 -9.51 -9.23 -2.66
C ALA A 464 -9.68 -8.99 -1.15
N ALA A 465 -10.53 -8.04 -0.77
CA ALA A 465 -10.71 -7.65 0.62
C ALA A 465 -11.44 -8.74 1.42
N VAL A 466 -10.70 -9.71 1.96
CA VAL A 466 -11.21 -10.68 2.93
C VAL A 466 -11.76 -9.90 4.13
N ALA A 467 -13.09 -9.87 4.25
CA ALA A 467 -13.75 -9.31 5.40
C ALA A 467 -13.44 -10.17 6.63
N LEU A 468 -13.23 -9.53 7.78
CA LEU A 468 -13.18 -10.22 9.06
C LEU A 468 -14.59 -10.74 9.37
N SER A 469 -14.80 -12.03 9.09
CA SER A 469 -16.01 -12.77 9.44
C SER A 469 -15.57 -14.13 9.98
N GLY A 470 -16.00 -14.44 11.20
CA GLY A 470 -15.31 -15.34 12.12
C GLY A 470 -14.92 -16.73 11.61
N SER A 471 -13.70 -17.12 11.96
CA SER A 471 -13.43 -18.49 12.41
C SER A 471 -12.29 -18.50 13.43
N THR A 472 -12.63 -18.77 14.69
CA THR A 472 -11.65 -19.02 15.74
C THR A 472 -11.39 -20.53 15.83
N SER A 473 -10.12 -20.92 15.84
CA SER A 473 -9.61 -22.26 16.20
C SER A 473 -10.12 -23.48 15.39
N SER A 474 -9.23 -24.00 14.53
CA SER A 474 -9.02 -25.45 14.42
C SER A 474 -7.57 -25.74 14.07
N ARG A 475 -6.89 -26.58 14.88
CA ARG A 475 -5.52 -27.08 14.61
C ARG A 475 -5.59 -28.37 13.77
N THR A 476 -6.20 -28.29 12.58
CA THR A 476 -6.17 -29.33 11.54
C THR A 476 -6.57 -28.70 10.20
N GLY A 477 -5.84 -29.03 9.13
CA GLY A 477 -5.79 -28.21 7.92
C GLY A 477 -7.06 -28.19 7.06
N VAL A 478 -7.50 -26.98 6.74
CA VAL A 478 -8.06 -26.61 5.42
C VAL A 478 -7.24 -25.42 4.93
N SER A 479 -6.84 -25.43 3.67
CA SER A 479 -5.98 -24.41 3.07
C SER A 479 -6.78 -23.26 2.49
N ASP A 480 -6.57 -22.04 2.98
CA ASP A 480 -6.79 -20.83 2.19
C ASP A 480 -5.77 -19.74 2.55
N PHE A 481 -4.72 -19.65 1.73
CA PHE A 481 -3.54 -18.78 1.86
C PHE A 481 -2.78 -18.86 3.20
N ASP A 482 -1.76 -19.74 3.19
CA ASP A 482 -0.73 -19.85 4.24
C ASP A 482 -0.23 -18.48 4.72
N ASP A 483 0.00 -18.38 6.03
CA ASP A 483 0.67 -17.22 6.60
C ASP A 483 2.09 -17.09 6.03
N PRO A 484 2.43 -15.92 5.45
CA PRO A 484 3.69 -15.74 4.75
C PRO A 484 4.84 -15.80 5.75
N GLU A 485 5.93 -16.50 5.40
CA GLU A 485 6.99 -16.90 6.34
C GLU A 485 7.55 -15.75 7.21
N TRP A 486 7.51 -14.51 6.71
CA TRP A 486 7.95 -13.30 7.41
C TRP A 486 7.20 -13.00 8.71
N THR A 487 6.00 -13.55 8.93
CA THR A 487 5.27 -13.41 10.19
C THR A 487 5.88 -14.23 11.32
N ARG A 488 6.72 -15.24 11.03
CA ARG A 488 7.34 -16.08 12.07
C ARG A 488 8.39 -15.30 12.86
N PHE A 489 8.40 -15.49 14.17
CA PHE A 489 9.32 -14.81 15.07
C PHE A 489 10.79 -15.12 14.73
N GLY A 490 11.62 -14.08 14.70
CA GLY A 490 13.03 -14.12 14.30
C GLY A 490 13.30 -14.36 12.80
N TYR A 491 12.28 -14.60 11.97
CA TYR A 491 12.47 -14.88 10.54
C TYR A 491 12.56 -13.60 9.69
N GLY A 492 13.77 -13.03 9.59
CA GLY A 492 14.04 -11.91 8.70
C GLY A 492 14.10 -12.34 7.23
N ILE A 493 13.35 -11.67 6.36
CA ILE A 493 13.32 -11.90 4.90
C ILE A 493 13.60 -10.60 4.13
N THR A 494 14.09 -10.71 2.90
CA THR A 494 14.05 -9.64 1.90
C THR A 494 13.37 -10.18 0.64
N MET A 495 12.27 -9.56 0.24
CA MET A 495 11.46 -9.92 -0.92
C MET A 495 11.53 -8.76 -1.91
N ALA A 496 12.02 -9.00 -3.13
CA ALA A 496 12.08 -7.99 -4.17
C ALA A 496 11.32 -8.48 -5.41
N VAL A 497 10.47 -7.64 -5.98
CA VAL A 497 9.55 -8.01 -7.07
C VAL A 497 9.54 -6.92 -8.15
N GLY A 498 9.67 -7.33 -9.41
CA GLY A 498 9.57 -6.43 -10.56
C GLY A 498 8.13 -5.95 -10.76
N CYS A 499 7.95 -4.63 -10.75
CA CYS A 499 6.67 -3.96 -10.93
C CYS A 499 6.50 -3.44 -12.36
N ASN A 500 5.30 -3.61 -12.94
CA ASN A 500 4.89 -2.92 -14.16
C ASN A 500 4.15 -1.62 -13.78
N LEU A 501 4.87 -0.50 -13.79
CA LEU A 501 4.34 0.79 -13.35
C LEU A 501 3.24 1.33 -14.28
N ALA A 502 3.29 0.97 -15.58
CA ALA A 502 2.22 1.29 -16.52
C ALA A 502 0.90 0.55 -16.20
N GLY A 503 0.93 -0.53 -15.41
CA GLY A 503 -0.27 -1.16 -14.85
C GLY A 503 -0.95 -0.28 -13.79
N LEU A 504 -0.17 0.30 -12.88
CA LEU A 504 -0.67 1.19 -11.82
C LEU A 504 -1.36 2.46 -12.35
N LEU A 505 -1.01 2.87 -13.59
CA LEU A 505 -1.64 3.98 -14.31
C LEU A 505 -2.93 3.58 -15.05
N ARG A 506 -3.13 2.30 -15.39
CA ARG A 506 -4.18 1.83 -16.32
C ARG A 506 -5.36 1.12 -15.66
N ASP A 507 -5.27 0.78 -14.38
CA ASP A 507 -6.27 -0.05 -13.70
C ASP A 507 -7.59 0.73 -13.45
N GLY A 508 -8.53 0.59 -14.38
CA GLY A 508 -9.49 1.64 -14.74
C GLY A 508 -10.88 1.60 -14.09
N SER A 509 -11.11 0.75 -13.07
CA SER A 509 -12.38 0.76 -12.32
C SER A 509 -12.49 1.94 -11.35
N ASP A 510 -11.36 2.36 -10.77
CA ASP A 510 -11.31 3.30 -9.64
C ASP A 510 -10.17 4.32 -9.81
N VAL A 511 -10.19 5.12 -10.88
CA VAL A 511 -9.08 6.06 -11.19
C VAL A 511 -8.73 7.01 -10.00
N ASN A 512 -9.68 7.28 -9.09
CA ASN A 512 -9.48 8.07 -7.88
C ASN A 512 -9.00 7.31 -6.63
N SER A 513 -8.92 5.97 -6.66
CA SER A 513 -8.56 5.20 -5.47
C SER A 513 -7.05 5.23 -5.22
N THR A 514 -6.65 6.18 -4.36
CA THR A 514 -5.49 5.99 -3.49
C THR A 514 -6.01 5.53 -2.13
N VAL A 515 -5.54 4.37 -1.67
CA VAL A 515 -5.89 3.80 -0.37
C VAL A 515 -4.80 4.15 0.63
N PHE A 516 -5.22 4.70 1.77
CA PHE A 516 -4.35 5.06 2.87
C PHE A 516 -4.43 3.99 3.95
N TYR A 517 -3.28 3.57 4.46
CA TYR A 517 -3.14 2.49 5.43
C TYR A 517 -2.56 3.05 6.74
N GLU A 518 -3.11 2.62 7.87
CA GLU A 518 -2.45 2.75 9.17
C GLU A 518 -2.17 1.36 9.76
N PRO A 519 -0.92 1.03 10.13
CA PRO A 519 -0.57 -0.26 10.69
C PRO A 519 -0.86 -0.33 12.20
N TYR A 520 -1.34 -1.48 12.68
CA TYR A 520 -1.48 -1.79 14.09
C TYR A 520 -0.92 -3.19 14.37
N PHE A 521 -0.13 -3.29 15.44
CA PHE A 521 0.27 -4.58 16.01
C PHE A 521 -0.89 -5.13 16.85
N VAL A 522 -1.18 -6.43 16.73
CA VAL A 522 -2.19 -7.11 17.56
C VAL A 522 -1.49 -7.68 18.79
N ASP A 523 -1.69 -7.08 19.96
CA ASP A 523 -1.20 -7.64 21.23
C ASP A 523 -2.14 -8.76 21.68
N VAL A 524 -1.78 -10.00 21.38
CA VAL A 524 -2.63 -11.17 21.66
C VAL A 524 -2.79 -11.39 23.17
N ALA A 525 -1.75 -11.12 23.97
CA ALA A 525 -1.82 -11.24 25.43
C ALA A 525 -2.81 -10.22 26.03
N SER A 526 -2.76 -8.96 25.59
CA SER A 526 -3.74 -7.95 25.99
C SER A 526 -5.15 -8.24 25.46
N SER A 527 -5.27 -8.84 24.27
CA SER A 527 -6.56 -9.26 23.69
C SER A 527 -7.22 -10.38 24.53
N LEU A 528 -6.44 -11.37 24.96
CA LEU A 528 -6.91 -12.47 25.83
C LEU A 528 -7.29 -11.97 27.24
N ALA A 529 -6.58 -10.98 27.78
CA ALA A 529 -6.97 -10.34 29.03
C ALA A 529 -8.30 -9.57 28.89
N LEU A 530 -8.50 -8.88 27.76
CA LEU A 530 -9.70 -8.09 27.49
C LEU A 530 -10.94 -8.97 27.22
N SER A 531 -10.79 -10.09 26.51
CA SER A 531 -11.88 -11.06 26.32
C SER A 531 -12.30 -11.70 27.64
N LYS A 532 -11.34 -12.06 28.51
CA LYS A 532 -11.63 -12.57 29.86
C LYS A 532 -12.32 -11.54 30.76
N ALA A 533 -11.88 -10.28 30.74
CA ALA A 533 -12.56 -9.21 31.48
C ALA A 533 -14.00 -8.97 31.01
N THR A 534 -14.30 -9.33 29.76
CA THR A 534 -15.65 -9.25 29.16
C THR A 534 -16.53 -10.42 29.58
N THR A 535 -16.00 -11.64 29.70
CA THR A 535 -16.75 -12.81 30.21
C THR A 535 -17.00 -12.73 31.72
N ASP A 536 -16.07 -12.17 32.48
CA ASP A 536 -16.08 -12.19 33.95
C ASP A 536 -16.93 -11.04 34.55
N GLY A 537 -17.76 -10.38 33.73
CA GLY A 537 -18.94 -9.59 34.13
C GLY A 537 -18.72 -8.33 34.98
N SER A 538 -17.47 -7.90 35.21
CA SER A 538 -17.10 -7.02 36.33
C SER A 538 -16.56 -5.64 35.93
N GLY A 539 -16.45 -5.33 34.62
CA GLY A 539 -15.71 -4.16 34.14
C GLY A 539 -16.50 -2.96 33.57
N LEU A 540 -17.69 -3.15 32.98
CA LEU A 540 -18.35 -2.11 32.17
C LEU A 540 -19.83 -1.92 32.52
N SER A 541 -20.10 -0.96 33.39
CA SER A 541 -21.45 -0.41 33.57
C SER A 541 -21.79 0.60 32.47
N GLY A 542 -22.91 0.38 31.77
CA GLY A 542 -23.57 1.44 30.99
C GLY A 542 -23.18 1.59 29.51
N THR A 543 -23.32 0.56 28.69
CA THR A 543 -24.04 0.67 27.40
C THR A 543 -24.31 -0.71 26.78
N SER A 544 -25.56 -0.98 26.39
CA SER A 544 -25.96 -2.24 25.75
C SER A 544 -25.71 -2.20 24.23
N ALA A 545 -24.47 -2.45 23.82
CA ALA A 545 -24.16 -2.81 22.44
C ALA A 545 -24.43 -4.31 22.23
N PRO A 546 -24.99 -4.74 21.07
CA PRO A 546 -25.24 -6.16 20.80
C PRO A 546 -23.92 -6.93 20.60
N LEU A 547 -23.89 -8.17 21.08
CA LEU A 547 -22.76 -9.09 20.95
C LEU A 547 -22.58 -9.56 19.49
N SER A 548 -21.74 -8.85 18.73
CA SER A 548 -21.06 -9.43 17.56
C SER A 548 -20.04 -10.47 18.03
N ALA A 549 -20.03 -11.65 17.41
CA ALA A 549 -19.43 -12.87 17.97
C ALA A 549 -17.88 -12.99 17.94
N ASP A 550 -17.15 -11.88 17.75
CA ASP A 550 -15.69 -11.85 17.73
C ASP A 550 -15.09 -11.29 19.03
N PRO A 551 -13.99 -11.87 19.56
CA PRO A 551 -13.35 -11.37 20.78
C PRO A 551 -12.67 -10.00 20.56
N PRO A 552 -12.63 -9.13 21.58
CA PRO A 552 -12.09 -7.77 21.44
C PRO A 552 -10.56 -7.78 21.27
N LEU A 553 -10.08 -7.32 20.10
CA LEU A 553 -8.66 -7.21 19.77
C LEU A 553 -8.01 -5.97 20.40
N ALA A 554 -6.89 -6.16 21.10
CA ALA A 554 -6.02 -5.09 21.57
C ALA A 554 -5.07 -4.65 20.44
N LEU A 555 -5.41 -3.55 19.77
CA LEU A 555 -4.66 -3.00 18.64
C LEU A 555 -3.74 -1.86 19.08
N TYR A 556 -2.43 -2.07 18.95
CA TYR A 556 -1.40 -1.10 19.30
C TYR A 556 -0.93 -0.33 18.05
N PRO A 557 -0.95 1.02 18.02
CA PRO A 557 -0.59 1.79 16.84
C PRO A 557 0.92 1.74 16.56
N MET A 558 1.32 1.15 15.44
CA MET A 558 2.71 1.11 14.97
C MET A 558 3.15 2.46 14.35
N PRO A 559 4.39 2.93 14.62
CA PRO A 559 4.98 4.07 13.93
C PRO A 559 5.33 3.76 12.47
N VAL A 560 5.27 4.80 11.63
CA VAL A 560 5.66 4.79 10.23
C VAL A 560 6.71 5.87 9.98
N ARG A 561 7.91 5.50 9.51
CA ARG A 561 8.98 6.44 9.17
C ARG A 561 9.03 6.66 7.67
N ILE A 562 8.73 7.86 7.18
CA ILE A 562 8.76 8.18 5.74
C ILE A 562 10.11 8.80 5.39
N VAL A 563 10.96 8.09 4.64
CA VAL A 563 12.35 8.51 4.32
C VAL A 563 12.38 9.83 3.54
N ASN A 564 11.38 10.04 2.68
CA ASN A 564 11.25 11.24 1.84
C ASN A 564 10.71 12.48 2.59
N TYR A 565 10.43 12.38 3.89
CA TYR A 565 9.92 13.51 4.67
C TYR A 565 10.92 14.68 4.67
N ARG A 566 10.38 15.91 4.64
CA ARG A 566 11.16 17.15 4.76
C ARG A 566 10.62 18.03 5.87
N ALA A 567 11.50 18.55 6.69
CA ALA A 567 11.21 19.59 7.67
C ALA A 567 11.10 20.98 7.00
N ALA A 568 10.61 21.98 7.75
CA ALA A 568 10.24 23.30 7.21
C ALA A 568 11.46 24.16 6.82
N ASP A 569 12.63 23.82 7.36
CA ASP A 569 13.95 24.34 7.00
C ASP A 569 14.56 23.65 5.76
N GLY A 570 13.86 22.66 5.19
CA GLY A 570 14.33 21.82 4.09
C GLY A 570 15.11 20.56 4.52
N GLY A 571 15.36 20.40 5.82
CA GLY A 571 16.07 19.26 6.41
C GLY A 571 15.36 17.93 6.19
N THR A 572 16.11 16.83 6.27
CA THR A 572 15.63 15.47 5.98
C THR A 572 15.97 14.53 7.15
N PRO A 573 15.29 14.66 8.31
CA PRO A 573 15.63 13.88 9.51
C PRO A 573 15.58 12.37 9.21
N ASN A 574 14.53 11.91 8.53
CA ASN A 574 14.32 10.50 8.19
C ASN A 574 15.26 9.95 7.10
N ALA A 575 16.25 10.71 6.60
CA ALA A 575 17.10 10.27 5.49
C ALA A 575 18.19 9.27 5.92
N ASP A 576 18.59 9.26 7.18
CA ASP A 576 19.60 8.33 7.70
C ASP A 576 19.01 6.98 8.15
N ALA A 577 17.70 6.76 7.97
CA ALA A 577 16.90 5.64 8.49
C ALA A 577 17.40 4.21 8.19
N TYR A 578 18.39 4.06 7.32
CA TYR A 578 19.05 2.80 6.96
C TYR A 578 20.53 2.72 7.41
N SER A 579 21.00 3.71 8.17
CA SER A 579 22.37 3.85 8.65
C SER A 579 22.57 3.15 9.99
N PRO A 580 23.63 2.32 10.15
CA PRO A 580 23.94 1.74 11.44
C PRO A 580 24.32 2.83 12.46
N GLY A 581 23.50 2.98 13.51
CA GLY A 581 23.70 4.01 14.54
C GLY A 581 23.07 5.38 14.22
N ALA A 582 22.05 5.41 13.34
CA ALA A 582 21.19 6.58 13.12
C ALA A 582 20.69 7.20 14.45
N GLU A 583 20.70 8.54 14.55
CA GLU A 583 20.24 9.24 15.74
C GLU A 583 18.71 9.39 15.71
N THR A 584 17.98 8.42 16.26
CA THR A 584 16.50 8.37 16.23
C THR A 584 15.80 9.41 17.14
N GLY A 585 16.37 10.61 17.27
CA GLY A 585 15.92 11.70 18.13
C GLY A 585 15.28 12.89 17.40
N ASP A 586 15.65 13.16 16.14
CA ASP A 586 15.01 14.16 15.27
C ASP A 586 14.00 13.54 14.27
N ASP A 587 14.10 12.23 14.09
CA ASP A 587 13.19 11.28 13.45
C ASP A 587 11.70 11.67 13.50
N VAL A 588 11.06 11.94 12.35
CA VAL A 588 9.66 12.35 12.26
C VAL A 588 8.77 11.17 11.87
N LEU A 589 8.09 10.62 12.88
CA LEU A 589 7.23 9.45 12.76
C LEU A 589 5.76 9.82 12.50
N SER A 590 5.16 9.12 11.55
CA SER A 590 3.75 9.22 11.17
C SER A 590 2.96 7.96 11.52
N ARG A 591 1.66 8.02 11.27
CA ARG A 591 0.72 6.90 11.45
C ARG A 591 0.23 6.27 10.16
N ARG A 592 0.34 6.99 9.04
CA ARG A 592 -0.46 6.76 7.83
C ARG A 592 0.39 6.89 6.57
N PHE A 593 0.25 5.93 5.66
CA PHE A 593 0.99 5.85 4.39
C PHE A 593 0.09 5.37 3.25
N PHE A 594 0.59 5.35 2.02
CA PHE A 594 -0.04 4.71 0.86
C PHE A 594 1.01 3.86 0.12
N LEU A 595 0.56 2.97 -0.77
CA LEU A 595 1.45 2.11 -1.56
C LEU A 595 1.79 2.72 -2.92
N TYR A 596 0.82 3.36 -3.55
CA TYR A 596 1.00 4.20 -4.73
C TYR A 596 -0.02 5.33 -4.71
N ASP A 597 0.32 6.41 -5.39
CA ASP A 597 -0.44 7.65 -5.51
C ASP A 597 -0.51 8.00 -6.99
N ARG A 598 -1.73 7.86 -7.52
CA ARG A 598 -2.14 8.19 -8.90
C ARG A 598 -3.04 9.42 -8.96
N VAL A 599 -3.25 10.10 -7.83
CA VAL A 599 -4.28 11.16 -7.69
C VAL A 599 -3.67 12.53 -7.50
N SER A 600 -2.55 12.65 -6.78
CA SER A 600 -1.92 13.96 -6.57
C SER A 600 -1.40 14.57 -7.89
N GLY A 601 -0.91 13.73 -8.81
CA GLY A 601 -0.41 14.15 -10.12
C GLY A 601 -1.48 14.45 -11.18
N LEU A 602 -2.78 14.26 -10.90
CA LEU A 602 -3.86 14.60 -11.85
C LEU A 602 -4.05 16.13 -11.90
N SER A 603 -3.94 16.72 -13.09
CA SER A 603 -3.95 18.17 -13.34
C SER A 603 -4.79 18.54 -14.57
N THR A 604 -5.03 19.83 -14.80
CA THR A 604 -5.69 20.32 -16.04
C THR A 604 -4.86 20.14 -17.31
N ALA A 605 -3.59 19.73 -17.18
CA ALA A 605 -2.70 19.38 -18.28
C ALA A 605 -2.36 17.87 -18.29
N SER A 606 -3.23 17.06 -17.68
CA SER A 606 -3.23 15.61 -17.78
C SER A 606 -4.10 15.15 -18.95
N ALA A 607 -3.71 14.06 -19.62
CA ALA A 607 -4.64 13.31 -20.46
C ALA A 607 -5.73 12.69 -19.57
N ALA A 608 -6.94 12.46 -20.12
CA ALA A 608 -8.10 12.03 -19.35
C ALA A 608 -7.80 10.80 -18.45
N GLY A 609 -7.83 11.01 -17.13
CA GLY A 609 -7.58 9.99 -16.11
C GLY A 609 -6.11 9.61 -15.84
N THR A 610 -5.12 10.17 -16.56
CA THR A 610 -3.69 9.81 -16.38
C THR A 610 -2.93 10.91 -15.62
N PRO A 611 -2.39 10.66 -14.41
CA PRO A 611 -1.61 11.67 -13.68
C PRO A 611 -0.32 12.04 -14.41
N GLN A 612 0.19 13.26 -14.23
CA GLN A 612 1.50 13.66 -14.79
C GLN A 612 2.68 12.96 -14.11
N ILE A 613 2.56 12.67 -12.82
CA ILE A 613 3.59 12.02 -12.00
C ILE A 613 2.96 10.88 -11.22
N LEU A 614 3.58 9.71 -11.30
CA LEU A 614 3.30 8.54 -10.48
C LEU A 614 4.26 8.53 -9.29
N ARG A 615 3.72 8.40 -8.08
CA ARG A 615 4.51 8.20 -6.85
C ARG A 615 4.17 6.84 -6.25
N TYR A 616 5.18 6.07 -5.85
CA TYR A 616 4.99 4.72 -5.32
C TYR A 616 6.02 4.34 -4.25
N ALA A 617 5.61 3.51 -3.30
CA ALA A 617 6.43 3.03 -2.18
C ALA A 617 7.38 1.94 -2.69
N ARG A 618 8.58 2.36 -3.10
CA ARG A 618 9.60 1.49 -3.71
C ARG A 618 10.18 0.51 -2.70
N ARG A 619 10.45 0.94 -1.47
CA ARG A 619 11.01 0.10 -0.40
C ARG A 619 10.21 0.25 0.88
N LEU A 620 9.81 -0.87 1.45
CA LEU A 620 9.12 -0.97 2.74
C LEU A 620 9.93 -1.89 3.66
N VAL A 621 10.40 -1.36 4.79
CA VAL A 621 11.20 -2.10 5.77
C VAL A 621 10.47 -2.11 7.11
N LEU A 622 10.07 -3.30 7.56
CA LEU A 622 9.49 -3.52 8.88
C LEU A 622 10.59 -3.94 9.85
N SER A 623 11.00 -3.05 10.75
CA SER A 623 11.93 -3.39 11.83
C SER A 623 11.18 -3.84 13.09
N MET A 624 11.70 -4.90 13.71
CA MET A 624 11.22 -5.55 14.92
C MET A 624 12.38 -5.63 15.92
N ARG A 625 12.46 -4.67 16.85
CA ARG A 625 13.54 -4.60 17.84
C ARG A 625 13.13 -5.32 19.15
N ALA A 626 14.00 -6.18 19.67
CA ALA A 626 13.81 -6.81 20.99
C ALA A 626 14.06 -5.81 22.13
N GLN A 627 13.39 -5.99 23.28
CA GLN A 627 13.61 -5.16 24.47
C GLN A 627 14.92 -5.55 25.17
N ASP A 628 15.75 -4.57 25.51
CA ASP A 628 17.06 -4.79 26.16
C ASP A 628 16.95 -5.50 27.52
N THR A 629 15.81 -5.34 28.21
CA THR A 629 15.49 -5.98 29.50
C THR A 629 14.91 -7.40 29.37
N SER A 630 14.32 -7.76 28.22
CA SER A 630 13.76 -9.07 27.96
C SER A 630 13.73 -9.35 26.45
N ARG A 631 14.65 -10.19 25.97
CA ARG A 631 14.72 -10.57 24.55
C ARG A 631 13.49 -11.32 24.03
N ALA A 632 12.64 -11.82 24.93
CA ALA A 632 11.34 -12.43 24.59
C ALA A 632 10.22 -11.39 24.38
N LYS A 633 10.47 -10.10 24.61
CA LYS A 633 9.53 -9.01 24.33
C LYS A 633 10.06 -8.12 23.22
N LEU A 634 9.15 -7.60 22.41
CA LEU A 634 9.44 -6.64 21.36
C LEU A 634 9.15 -5.21 21.84
N LEU A 635 9.94 -4.25 21.34
CA LEU A 635 9.50 -2.87 21.20
C LEU A 635 8.47 -2.78 20.07
N VAL A 636 7.72 -1.68 20.00
CA VAL A 636 6.68 -1.48 18.99
C VAL A 636 7.31 -1.50 17.58
N PRO A 637 6.92 -2.43 16.68
CA PRO A 637 7.54 -2.53 15.36
C PRO A 637 7.30 -1.29 14.49
N VAL A 638 8.30 -0.94 13.68
CA VAL A 638 8.35 0.31 12.90
C VAL A 638 8.36 0.00 11.42
N LEU A 639 7.45 0.63 10.66
CA LEU A 639 7.41 0.51 9.20
C LEU A 639 8.11 1.71 8.56
N THR A 640 9.31 1.51 8.01
CA THR A 640 10.02 2.54 7.23
C THR A 640 9.62 2.44 5.75
N VAL A 641 9.27 3.57 5.12
CA VAL A 641 8.78 3.64 3.73
C VAL A 641 9.59 4.65 2.92
N GLU A 642 10.17 4.20 1.82
CA GLU A 642 10.85 4.99 0.79
C GLU A 642 9.97 5.05 -0.47
N TYR A 643 9.58 6.26 -0.87
CA TYR A 643 8.85 6.54 -2.11
C TYR A 643 9.79 6.93 -3.25
N ARG A 644 9.40 6.60 -4.48
CA ARG A 644 10.00 7.09 -5.72
C ARG A 644 8.94 7.83 -6.56
N GLU A 645 9.37 8.78 -7.36
CA GLU A 645 8.52 9.62 -8.23
C GLU A 645 9.00 9.51 -9.68
N ARG A 646 8.09 9.29 -10.64
CA ARG A 646 8.38 9.21 -12.08
C ARG A 646 7.32 9.93 -12.89
N ARG A 647 7.68 10.51 -14.04
CA ARG A 647 6.71 11.03 -15.01
C ARG A 647 5.90 9.89 -15.61
N ALA A 648 4.59 10.07 -15.75
CA ALA A 648 3.74 9.03 -16.32
C ALA A 648 4.01 8.79 -17.81
N ASP A 649 4.35 9.84 -18.57
CA ASP A 649 4.69 9.71 -19.99
C ASP A 649 5.90 8.78 -20.20
N ASP A 650 6.96 8.96 -19.41
CA ASP A 650 8.16 8.11 -19.42
C ASP A 650 7.87 6.68 -18.95
N VAL A 651 6.94 6.50 -18.00
CA VAL A 651 6.45 5.18 -17.56
C VAL A 651 5.63 4.47 -18.64
N VAL A 652 4.78 5.19 -19.38
CA VAL A 652 3.92 4.64 -20.44
C VAL A 652 4.69 4.35 -21.73
N ALA A 653 5.70 5.17 -22.03
CA ALA A 653 6.63 4.95 -23.15
C ALA A 653 7.74 3.94 -22.84
N ASP A 654 7.92 3.57 -21.57
CA ASP A 654 9.01 2.72 -21.07
C ASP A 654 10.41 3.29 -21.39
N THR A 655 10.52 4.63 -21.44
CA THR A 655 11.76 5.36 -21.79
C THR A 655 12.89 4.94 -20.86
N ASP A 656 14.02 4.48 -21.40
CA ASP A 656 15.17 3.97 -20.63
C ASP A 656 14.81 2.88 -19.58
N GLY A 657 13.68 2.17 -19.77
CA GLY A 657 13.16 1.16 -18.85
C GLY A 657 12.34 1.72 -17.67
N LEU A 658 12.00 3.01 -17.67
CA LEU A 658 11.26 3.68 -16.59
C LEU A 658 9.82 3.15 -16.41
N GLY A 659 9.29 2.33 -17.33
CA GLY A 659 8.02 1.62 -17.17
C GLY A 659 8.07 0.48 -16.14
N ARG A 660 9.26 0.08 -15.67
CA ARG A 660 9.45 -0.96 -14.65
C ARG A 660 10.35 -0.49 -13.51
N ASP A 661 10.12 -1.00 -12.31
CA ASP A 661 11.03 -0.84 -11.17
C ASP A 661 10.98 -2.06 -10.25
N GLU A 662 11.99 -2.22 -9.40
CA GLU A 662 12.04 -3.26 -8.38
C GLU A 662 11.51 -2.72 -7.06
N VAL A 663 10.45 -3.35 -6.53
CA VAL A 663 9.83 -3.01 -5.25
C VAL A 663 10.28 -4.00 -4.18
N GLU A 664 10.84 -3.48 -3.09
CA GLU A 664 11.43 -4.25 -1.99
C GLU A 664 10.55 -4.22 -0.74
N PHE A 665 10.15 -5.39 -0.24
CA PHE A 665 9.63 -5.55 1.12
C PHE A 665 10.62 -6.35 1.97
N ARG A 666 11.00 -5.82 3.13
CA ARG A 666 12.03 -6.40 4.00
C ARG A 666 11.57 -6.42 5.44
N VAL A 667 11.85 -7.53 6.13
CA VAL A 667 11.61 -7.68 7.57
C VAL A 667 12.95 -7.83 8.28
N LEU A 668 13.19 -7.01 9.30
CA LEU A 668 14.41 -6.96 10.09
C LEU A 668 14.10 -7.29 11.55
N TYR A 669 14.92 -8.18 12.12
CA TYR A 669 14.97 -8.41 13.56
C TYR A 669 16.24 -7.79 14.11
N GLU A 670 16.06 -6.87 15.07
CA GLU A 670 17.14 -6.04 15.61
C GLU A 670 17.27 -6.25 17.13
N ALA A 671 18.50 -6.24 17.63
CA ALA A 671 18.79 -6.41 19.05
C ALA A 671 20.03 -5.57 19.42
N GLU A 672 20.02 -5.00 20.62
CA GLU A 672 21.11 -4.17 21.12
C GLU A 672 22.38 -5.01 21.38
N GLN A 673 23.51 -4.61 20.79
CA GLN A 673 24.76 -5.36 20.86
C GLN A 673 25.88 -4.62 21.63
N SER A 674 25.69 -3.37 22.03
CA SER A 674 26.69 -2.58 22.78
C SER A 674 27.23 -3.32 24.02
N GLN A 675 26.36 -3.99 24.79
CA GLN A 675 26.78 -4.80 25.94
C GLN A 675 27.63 -6.02 25.54
N TYR A 676 27.29 -6.71 24.44
CA TYR A 676 28.07 -7.82 23.92
C TYR A 676 29.47 -7.38 23.49
N TRP A 677 29.58 -6.29 22.73
CA TRP A 677 30.86 -5.76 22.28
C TRP A 677 31.72 -5.26 23.46
N THR A 678 31.09 -4.64 24.47
CA THR A 678 31.77 -4.25 25.72
C THR A 678 32.33 -5.48 26.45
N ALA A 679 31.52 -6.53 26.63
CA ALA A 679 31.96 -7.77 27.26
C ALA A 679 33.07 -8.49 26.47
N ALA A 680 32.98 -8.51 25.13
CA ALA A 680 34.00 -9.08 24.26
C ALA A 680 35.34 -8.33 24.37
N VAL A 681 35.32 -7.00 24.41
CA VAL A 681 36.52 -6.16 24.61
C VAL A 681 37.14 -6.38 25.99
N VAL A 682 36.33 -6.47 27.05
CA VAL A 682 36.80 -6.76 28.42
C VAL A 682 37.43 -8.16 28.50
N MET A 683 36.77 -9.19 27.96
CA MET A 683 37.29 -10.56 27.92
C MET A 683 38.60 -10.66 27.14
N PHE A 684 38.70 -9.94 26.00
CA PHE A 684 39.95 -9.85 25.25
C PHE A 684 41.05 -9.16 26.05
N ALA A 685 40.79 -8.00 26.66
CA ALA A 685 41.77 -7.27 27.46
C ALA A 685 42.31 -8.09 28.66
N ILE A 686 41.44 -8.84 29.34
CA ILE A 686 41.83 -9.78 30.40
C ILE A 686 42.71 -10.90 29.83
N GLY A 687 42.29 -11.53 28.73
CA GLY A 687 43.05 -12.58 28.05
C GLY A 687 44.45 -12.14 27.64
N GLN A 688 44.59 -10.93 27.09
CA GLN A 688 45.89 -10.36 26.71
C GLN A 688 46.76 -10.00 27.92
N THR A 689 46.16 -9.50 29.00
CA THR A 689 46.88 -9.23 30.26
C THR A 689 47.47 -10.52 30.84
N LEU A 690 46.70 -11.61 30.84
CA LEU A 690 47.15 -12.94 31.24
C LEU A 690 48.23 -13.50 30.29
N ALA A 691 48.10 -13.29 28.97
CA ALA A 691 49.11 -13.69 27.99
C ALA A 691 50.46 -12.98 28.22
N VAL A 692 50.45 -11.67 28.48
CA VAL A 692 51.66 -10.89 28.81
C VAL A 692 52.26 -11.37 30.13
N GLY A 693 51.45 -11.54 31.19
CA GLY A 693 51.91 -12.06 32.47
C GLY A 693 52.54 -13.45 32.35
N PHE A 694 51.96 -14.35 31.56
CA PHE A 694 52.49 -15.69 31.30
C PHE A 694 53.77 -15.66 30.45
N ALA A 695 53.89 -14.74 29.48
CA ALA A 695 55.12 -14.53 28.73
C ALA A 695 56.25 -14.02 29.64
N VAL A 696 55.97 -13.07 30.54
CA VAL A 696 56.93 -12.58 31.54
C VAL A 696 57.35 -13.70 32.52
N LEU A 697 56.40 -14.51 33.01
CA LEU A 697 56.71 -15.66 33.87
C LEU A 697 57.54 -16.73 33.16
N ARG A 698 57.26 -17.03 31.88
CA ARG A 698 58.11 -17.91 31.05
C ARG A 698 59.50 -17.32 30.84
N MET A 699 59.58 -16.01 30.60
CA MET A 699 60.85 -15.30 30.40
C MET A 699 61.71 -15.28 31.66
N PHE A 700 61.13 -15.00 32.83
CA PHE A 700 61.82 -15.07 34.13
C PHE A 700 62.35 -16.48 34.43
N ASN A 701 61.52 -17.51 34.19
CA ASN A 701 61.94 -18.91 34.36
C ASN A 701 63.01 -19.34 33.35
N TRP A 702 63.05 -18.76 32.14
CA TRP A 702 64.11 -18.99 31.17
C TRP A 702 65.41 -18.27 31.59
N ASN A 703 65.36 -16.98 31.90
CA ASN A 703 66.51 -16.20 32.40
C ASN A 703 67.19 -16.88 33.60
N ARG A 704 66.41 -17.30 34.62
CA ARG A 704 66.90 -18.00 35.82
C ARG A 704 67.60 -19.35 35.51
N ARG A 705 67.33 -19.96 34.37
CA ARG A 705 67.94 -21.24 33.93
C ARG A 705 69.13 -21.04 32.99
N SER A 706 69.12 -19.96 32.21
CA SER A 706 70.08 -19.71 31.13
C SER A 706 71.22 -18.77 31.51
N VAL A 707 70.99 -17.75 32.35
CA VAL A 707 72.06 -16.85 32.81
C VAL A 707 72.86 -17.53 33.92
N ARG A 708 74.14 -17.83 33.65
CA ARG A 708 75.05 -18.51 34.60
C ARG A 708 76.33 -17.73 34.95
N THR A 709 76.62 -16.64 34.22
CA THR A 709 77.79 -15.78 34.42
C THR A 709 77.37 -14.31 34.35
N THR A 710 78.11 -13.43 35.01
CA THR A 710 77.74 -12.01 35.19
C THR A 710 78.05 -11.11 33.99
N GLU A 711 78.94 -11.51 33.08
CA GLU A 711 79.33 -10.69 31.92
C GLU A 711 78.31 -10.74 30.76
N GLU A 712 77.44 -11.76 30.70
CA GLU A 712 76.40 -11.88 29.65
C GLU A 712 75.11 -11.10 29.97
N GLY A 713 75.07 -10.31 31.05
CA GLY A 713 73.87 -9.61 31.54
C GLY A 713 73.30 -8.50 30.66
N GLY A 714 73.82 -8.31 29.44
CA GLY A 714 73.33 -7.33 28.47
C GLY A 714 71.98 -7.69 27.85
N LEU A 715 71.21 -6.68 27.44
CA LEU A 715 69.88 -6.84 26.82
C LEU A 715 70.02 -7.28 25.35
N SER A 716 70.44 -8.54 25.15
CA SER A 716 70.74 -9.13 23.85
C SER A 716 69.50 -9.29 22.96
N LEU A 717 69.71 -9.19 21.63
CA LEU A 717 68.68 -9.51 20.61
C LEU A 717 68.08 -10.91 20.78
N ILE A 718 68.84 -11.87 21.34
CA ILE A 718 68.37 -13.22 21.66
C ILE A 718 67.29 -13.17 22.76
N VAL A 719 67.50 -12.35 23.79
CA VAL A 719 66.58 -12.15 24.92
C VAL A 719 65.28 -11.50 24.42
N LEU A 720 65.40 -10.45 23.59
CA LEU A 720 64.25 -9.79 22.98
C LEU A 720 63.45 -10.72 22.04
N GLY A 721 64.13 -11.41 21.12
CA GLY A 721 63.50 -12.36 20.20
C GLY A 721 62.80 -13.51 20.93
N ARG A 722 63.39 -14.01 22.02
CA ARG A 722 62.77 -15.07 22.84
C ARG A 722 61.51 -14.57 23.57
N PHE A 723 61.54 -13.34 24.08
CA PHE A 723 60.36 -12.71 24.70
C PHE A 723 59.24 -12.47 23.68
N LEU A 724 59.55 -12.00 22.47
CA LEU A 724 58.57 -11.82 21.38
C LEU A 724 57.92 -13.15 20.97
N VAL A 725 58.66 -14.26 20.91
CA VAL A 725 58.09 -15.60 20.67
C VAL A 725 57.14 -16.02 21.80
N TYR A 726 57.49 -15.75 23.06
CA TYR A 726 56.59 -16.05 24.18
C TYR A 726 55.33 -15.16 24.20
N LEU A 727 55.44 -13.87 23.83
CA LEU A 727 54.29 -12.98 23.66
C LEU A 727 53.38 -13.44 22.51
N ALA A 728 53.92 -13.72 21.32
CA ALA A 728 53.14 -14.15 20.16
C ALA A 728 52.40 -15.46 20.41
N HIS A 729 53.04 -16.42 21.08
CA HIS A 729 52.41 -17.68 21.49
C HIS A 729 51.33 -17.48 22.58
N GLY A 730 51.57 -16.58 23.55
CA GLY A 730 50.57 -16.21 24.55
C GLY A 730 49.34 -15.54 23.93
N TYR A 731 49.57 -14.54 23.07
CA TYR A 731 48.55 -13.83 22.29
C TYR A 731 47.72 -14.82 21.47
N ALA A 732 48.35 -15.73 20.73
CA ALA A 732 47.66 -16.69 19.87
C ALA A 732 46.73 -17.61 20.69
N HIS A 733 47.18 -18.11 21.84
CA HIS A 733 46.33 -18.92 22.71
C HIS A 733 45.21 -18.13 23.38
N ALA A 734 45.46 -16.91 23.85
CA ALA A 734 44.44 -16.06 24.46
C ALA A 734 43.37 -15.64 23.44
N ALA A 735 43.79 -15.15 22.27
CA ALA A 735 42.88 -14.77 21.19
C ALA A 735 42.06 -15.96 20.67
N PHE A 736 42.68 -17.15 20.53
CA PHE A 736 41.96 -18.38 20.16
C PHE A 736 40.86 -18.73 21.16
N TRP A 737 41.17 -18.79 22.46
CA TRP A 737 40.17 -19.16 23.47
C TRP A 737 39.09 -18.10 23.66
N VAL A 738 39.42 -16.81 23.58
CA VAL A 738 38.43 -15.73 23.59
C VAL A 738 37.50 -15.83 22.36
N ALA A 739 38.04 -16.08 21.16
CA ALA A 739 37.22 -16.29 19.97
C ALA A 739 36.31 -17.53 20.08
N VAL A 740 36.82 -18.65 20.58
CA VAL A 740 36.02 -19.88 20.81
C VAL A 740 34.89 -19.62 21.81
N VAL A 741 35.14 -18.92 22.91
CA VAL A 741 34.11 -18.57 23.91
C VAL A 741 33.06 -17.61 23.32
N LEU A 742 33.47 -16.62 22.54
CA LEU A 742 32.54 -15.68 21.89
C LEU A 742 31.67 -16.38 20.81
N CYS A 743 32.25 -17.27 20.01
CA CYS A 743 31.49 -18.07 19.05
C CYS A 743 30.54 -19.08 19.74
N ALA A 744 30.97 -19.70 20.83
CA ALA A 744 30.12 -20.59 21.63
C ALA A 744 28.98 -19.83 22.33
N TYR A 745 29.22 -18.60 22.80
CA TYR A 745 28.17 -17.71 23.29
C TYR A 745 27.13 -17.42 22.21
N TRP A 746 27.55 -17.02 21.00
CA TRP A 746 26.61 -16.78 19.91
C TRP A 746 25.76 -18.02 19.61
N PHE A 747 26.39 -19.17 19.35
CA PHE A 747 25.71 -20.43 19.04
C PHE A 747 24.76 -20.96 20.14
N ALA A 748 24.92 -20.51 21.39
CA ALA A 748 24.08 -20.93 22.52
C ALA A 748 22.91 -19.97 22.81
N PHE A 749 22.91 -18.76 22.25
CA PHE A 749 21.94 -17.69 22.58
C PHE A 749 21.30 -17.01 21.35
N PHE A 750 21.68 -17.40 20.13
CA PHE A 750 21.20 -16.90 18.84
C PHE A 750 21.26 -18.01 17.77
#